data_AF-A0A2W5F5P8-F1
#
_entry.id   AF-A0A2W5F5P8-F1
#
_cell.length_a   1.000
_cell.length_b   1.000
_cell.length_c   1.000
_cell.angle_alpha   90.00
_cell.angle_beta   90.00
_cell.angle_gamma   90.00
#
_symmetry.space_group_name_H-M   'P 1'
#
loop_
_entity.id
_entity.type
_entity.pdbx_description
1 polymer ?
#
loop_
_entity_poly.entity_id
_entity_poly.type
_entity_poly.pdbx_seq_one_letter_code
_entity_poly.pdbx_strand_id
1 'polypeptide(L)'
;MAADNTRMLARRIEETFDRGDAAPPSQYEERVWFEQFQDPDQVFRALLAYRIGEECDLLRLTEALKTVCEAWPELRARFAFGEDGSLVKSIEAPSASIVQLLHVPSAGEVLTLLHDLQARPFDAETDPPFQAVVLLSEGEILLAFLIHGLLGEVLSPQILLDGITAAYAGETPKPLSPRVVESDGVDPLPLGWLQRPASGSTVVALRQNGIDRPASHSHGVDLPATLLGLNSSTAANALLARAGSRFALFLAKNGGPETVTLRLQPGVGASMPMSAEAAARVAISRDQTPEQAEKAVLSGLEQRNDNEGGTATFTLQALATPVQAISEHGLQFEHLPLPSLQSGLGLTLAAGPTAAGDIRLELTGGRETSPHATAFLLERFVSHLEGGADFSGIVPQNAVAAPQQAALSPAASGDNDDTAATILAEFREALVSPDMGPDDDFFDFGGHSLIATRIIGRLLSNHGIELRFNDLFSYPTAASLAKQATRLETAAPAQAEATANGSLTAPLSLAQMSLWKAYAAFGFGEIFNIPFALDFLDPVDENAFECAFLDIIERHPGLRTHFYVENDTVLQKIVPMHDLPGYKWFWTSAESEGVDRHAEAGWRFDLARELPMRLRFLRDAKTGRQVLSFLFHHIVLDEWSVNLMMDELTEAYRARAAGKAPVFATKPAPFHEFARKQVASGVNADHLAYWTDMLRDAPKGLTLNGQDSTPHEASQDEAPAGGWVEFKLEKHVSDGLYAIAKQNSASLFNVVYAAIAASLRHLGGLSDLVVGTSASGRTDSGYFDTIGYFTTVVAHRVRFGETMTVGDLISSVKNTINGSLEHSEIPIDLVEEALGMTPGRDHLFEVFIQIHAKNKLNGTLAGPDGKPVEFRQIDPDKHESMLGLQFEVMEETIGGERSIRVLMSYRSDRYGPQDVERLRNTTSGVFSRFAEAGASSRVLTTLA
;
A
#
# COMPACT_ATOMS: atom_id res chain seq x y z
N MET A 1 -23.37 -15.88 23.60
CA MET A 1 -24.57 -16.25 24.39
C MET A 1 -25.20 -15.10 25.19
N ALA A 2 -24.64 -13.89 25.21
CA ALA A 2 -25.32 -12.71 25.79
C ALA A 2 -26.03 -11.81 24.76
N ALA A 3 -25.90 -12.11 23.45
CA ALA A 3 -26.51 -11.34 22.37
C ALA A 3 -27.94 -11.78 21.98
N ASP A 4 -28.35 -12.99 22.37
CA ASP A 4 -29.67 -13.54 22.02
C ASP A 4 -30.83 -13.00 22.89
N ASN A 5 -30.54 -12.45 24.07
CA ASN A 5 -31.58 -12.00 25.00
C ASN A 5 -32.08 -10.57 24.77
N THR A 6 -31.41 -9.77 23.94
CA THR A 6 -31.86 -8.39 23.63
C THR A 6 -32.83 -8.35 22.45
N ARG A 7 -32.76 -9.33 21.52
CA ARG A 7 -33.70 -9.44 20.39
C ARG A 7 -35.07 -10.03 20.79
N MET A 8 -35.18 -10.70 21.93
CA MET A 8 -36.44 -11.28 22.40
C MET A 8 -37.32 -10.31 23.20
N LEU A 9 -36.81 -9.16 23.64
CA LEU A 9 -37.58 -8.21 24.46
C LEU A 9 -38.23 -7.06 23.65
N ALA A 10 -37.84 -6.85 22.39
CA ALA A 10 -38.45 -5.85 21.51
C ALA A 10 -39.75 -6.33 20.82
N ARG A 11 -40.18 -7.57 21.08
CA ARG A 11 -41.41 -8.16 20.51
C ARG A 11 -42.66 -7.99 21.38
N ARG A 12 -42.66 -7.00 22.28
CA ARG A 12 -43.84 -6.61 23.08
C ARG A 12 -43.92 -5.09 23.17
N ILE A 13 -44.56 -4.49 22.17
CA ILE A 13 -45.61 -3.48 22.28
C ILE A 13 -46.39 -3.60 20.96
N GLU A 14 -47.47 -4.38 20.98
CA GLU A 14 -48.56 -4.26 20.02
C GLU A 14 -49.32 -2.98 20.38
N GLU A 15 -49.09 -1.90 19.63
CA GLU A 15 -50.09 -0.84 19.49
C GLU A 15 -50.52 -0.81 18.02
N THR A 16 -51.73 -1.34 17.82
CA THR A 16 -52.54 -1.34 16.61
C THR A 16 -52.57 0.05 15.96
N PHE A 17 -51.77 0.24 14.91
CA PHE A 17 -52.03 1.24 13.89
C PHE A 17 -52.76 0.57 12.73
N ASP A 18 -53.89 1.16 12.35
CA ASP A 18 -54.75 0.73 11.25
C ASP A 18 -53.99 0.93 9.93
N ARG A 19 -53.21 -0.08 9.51
CA ARG A 19 -52.47 -0.10 8.25
C ARG A 19 -53.49 -0.16 7.12
N GLY A 20 -53.70 0.96 6.41
CA GLY A 20 -54.60 0.99 5.26
C GLY A 20 -54.17 0.02 4.17
N ASP A 21 -55.14 -0.64 3.51
CA ASP A 21 -54.95 -1.55 2.37
C ASP A 21 -54.19 -0.83 1.24
N ALA A 22 -52.86 -0.99 1.20
CA ALA A 22 -52.05 -0.54 0.07
C ALA A 22 -52.14 -1.57 -1.05
N ALA A 23 -51.99 -1.11 -2.30
CA ALA A 23 -51.76 -2.02 -3.42
C ALA A 23 -50.53 -2.90 -3.13
N PRO A 24 -50.50 -4.16 -3.58
CA PRO A 24 -49.33 -5.02 -3.40
C PRO A 24 -48.08 -4.37 -4.02
N PRO A 25 -46.88 -4.68 -3.50
CA PRO A 25 -45.62 -4.21 -4.10
C PRO A 25 -45.56 -4.49 -5.62
N SER A 26 -45.02 -3.55 -6.40
CA SER A 26 -44.70 -3.80 -7.81
C SER A 26 -43.50 -4.75 -7.95
N GLN A 27 -43.33 -5.40 -9.11
CA GLN A 27 -42.14 -6.25 -9.36
C GLN A 27 -40.82 -5.46 -9.21
N TYR A 28 -40.84 -4.16 -9.51
CA TYR A 28 -39.70 -3.28 -9.31
C TYR A 28 -39.44 -3.06 -7.81
N GLU A 29 -40.48 -2.75 -7.04
CA GLU A 29 -40.39 -2.56 -5.59
C GLU A 29 -39.91 -3.84 -4.89
N GLU A 30 -40.42 -5.01 -5.26
CA GLU A 30 -39.98 -6.31 -4.73
C GLU A 30 -38.49 -6.55 -4.99
N ARG A 31 -38.02 -6.28 -6.22
CA ARG A 31 -36.61 -6.46 -6.57
C ARG A 31 -35.70 -5.54 -5.76
N VAL A 32 -36.01 -4.24 -5.72
CA VAL A 32 -35.20 -3.26 -4.98
C VAL A 32 -35.20 -3.54 -3.48
N TRP A 33 -36.36 -3.92 -2.93
CA TRP A 33 -36.48 -4.32 -1.53
C TRP A 33 -35.63 -5.57 -1.23
N PHE A 34 -35.67 -6.59 -2.09
CA PHE A 34 -34.90 -7.82 -1.91
C PHE A 34 -33.40 -7.57 -2.03
N GLU A 35 -32.96 -6.69 -2.94
CA GLU A 35 -31.55 -6.26 -3.01
C GLU A 35 -31.10 -5.57 -1.71
N GLN A 36 -31.89 -4.64 -1.17
CA GLN A 36 -31.59 -3.98 0.12
C GLN A 36 -31.59 -4.97 1.30
N PHE A 37 -32.45 -5.98 1.27
CA PHE A 37 -32.50 -7.02 2.31
C PHE A 37 -31.29 -7.97 2.24
N GLN A 38 -30.81 -8.29 1.03
CA GLN A 38 -29.63 -9.13 0.83
C GLN A 38 -28.32 -8.45 1.21
N ASP A 39 -28.25 -7.13 1.06
CA ASP A 39 -27.10 -6.31 1.41
C ASP A 39 -27.53 -5.10 2.26
N PRO A 40 -27.76 -5.28 3.58
CA PRO A 40 -28.23 -4.21 4.47
C PRO A 40 -27.25 -3.04 4.59
N ASP A 41 -25.97 -3.29 4.32
CA ASP A 41 -24.91 -2.30 4.36
C ASP A 41 -24.83 -1.48 3.05
N GLN A 42 -25.54 -1.90 2.00
CA GLN A 42 -25.66 -1.16 0.75
C GLN A 42 -26.64 0.01 0.88
N VAL A 43 -26.20 1.21 0.48
CA VAL A 43 -26.99 2.44 0.53
C VAL A 43 -27.79 2.62 -0.77
N PHE A 44 -29.09 2.35 -0.74
CA PHE A 44 -30.01 2.57 -1.88
C PHE A 44 -30.71 3.94 -1.84
N ARG A 45 -30.16 4.92 -1.11
CA ARG A 45 -30.73 6.27 -0.97
C ARG A 45 -29.94 7.34 -1.73
N ALA A 46 -30.64 8.11 -2.55
CA ALA A 46 -30.17 9.35 -3.14
C ALA A 46 -30.20 10.47 -2.11
N LEU A 47 -29.11 11.22 -1.98
CA LEU A 47 -29.13 12.53 -1.32
C LEU A 47 -29.16 13.62 -2.40
N LEU A 48 -30.19 14.45 -2.38
CA LEU A 48 -30.26 15.68 -3.17
C LEU A 48 -30.27 16.86 -2.22
N ALA A 49 -29.44 17.86 -2.46
CA ALA A 49 -29.43 19.08 -1.66
C ALA A 49 -29.58 20.30 -2.55
N TYR A 50 -30.35 21.26 -2.05
CA TYR A 50 -30.65 22.51 -2.73
C TYR A 50 -30.47 23.68 -1.78
N ARG A 51 -29.83 24.74 -2.26
CA ARG A 51 -29.93 26.06 -1.65
C ARG A 51 -31.20 26.72 -2.18
N ILE A 52 -31.97 27.29 -1.26
CA ILE A 52 -33.21 27.99 -1.57
C ILE A 52 -32.97 29.50 -1.56
N GLY A 53 -33.54 30.21 -2.53
CA GLY A 53 -33.40 31.67 -2.66
C GLY A 53 -33.88 32.46 -1.43
N GLU A 54 -33.32 33.67 -1.24
CA GLU A 54 -33.51 34.51 -0.05
C GLU A 54 -34.97 34.94 0.22
N GLU A 55 -35.85 34.91 -0.78
CA GLU A 55 -37.26 35.32 -0.67
C GLU A 55 -38.22 34.17 -0.26
N CYS A 56 -37.70 33.02 0.19
CA CYS A 56 -38.53 31.86 0.54
C CYS A 56 -39.31 32.04 1.85
N ASP A 57 -40.62 31.74 1.81
CA ASP A 57 -41.47 31.61 2.99
C ASP A 57 -41.33 30.18 3.55
N LEU A 58 -40.58 30.06 4.65
CA LEU A 58 -40.28 28.78 5.30
C LEU A 58 -41.54 28.04 5.78
N LEU A 59 -42.56 28.76 6.24
CA LEU A 59 -43.81 28.14 6.72
C LEU A 59 -44.56 27.53 5.54
N ARG A 60 -44.67 28.29 4.45
CA ARG A 60 -45.28 27.85 3.20
C ARG A 60 -44.51 26.69 2.56
N LEU A 61 -43.18 26.69 2.63
CA LEU A 61 -42.34 25.58 2.16
C LEU A 61 -42.58 24.30 2.97
N THR A 62 -42.62 24.43 4.30
CA THR A 62 -42.87 23.29 5.18
C THR A 62 -44.28 22.71 4.97
N GLU A 63 -45.28 23.57 4.74
CA GLU A 63 -46.65 23.16 4.41
C GLU A 63 -46.76 22.51 3.03
N ALA A 64 -46.01 23.02 2.03
CA ALA A 64 -45.92 22.43 0.71
C ALA A 64 -45.32 21.01 0.75
N LEU A 65 -44.23 20.81 1.51
CA LEU A 65 -43.61 19.49 1.70
C LEU A 65 -44.57 18.49 2.35
N LYS A 66 -45.35 18.93 3.34
CA LYS A 66 -46.40 18.10 3.96
C LYS A 66 -47.50 17.75 2.97
N THR A 67 -47.99 18.74 2.22
CA THR A 67 -49.00 18.56 1.17
C THR A 67 -48.54 17.54 0.12
N VAL A 68 -47.27 17.57 -0.28
CA VAL A 68 -46.68 16.57 -1.20
C VAL A 68 -46.68 15.16 -0.58
N CYS A 69 -46.26 15.01 0.67
CA CYS A 69 -46.27 13.72 1.36
C CYS A 69 -47.67 13.16 1.60
N GLU A 70 -48.68 14.03 1.74
CA GLU A 70 -50.08 13.65 1.83
C GLU A 70 -50.65 13.23 0.48
N ALA A 71 -50.36 14.01 -0.57
CA ALA A 71 -50.83 13.75 -1.93
C ALA A 71 -50.21 12.49 -2.55
N TRP A 72 -48.98 12.13 -2.16
CA TRP A 72 -48.24 10.98 -2.68
C TRP A 72 -48.00 9.94 -1.58
N PRO A 73 -48.95 9.01 -1.36
CA PRO A 73 -48.83 8.00 -0.31
C PRO A 73 -47.61 7.09 -0.47
N GLU A 74 -47.08 6.92 -1.69
CA GLU A 74 -45.88 6.16 -1.99
C GLU A 74 -44.66 6.63 -1.18
N LEU A 75 -44.56 7.93 -0.89
CA LEU A 75 -43.49 8.51 -0.08
C LEU A 75 -43.50 8.00 1.38
N ARG A 76 -44.63 7.45 1.83
CA ARG A 76 -44.87 6.98 3.20
C ARG A 76 -45.05 5.48 3.29
N ALA A 77 -44.78 4.75 2.23
CA ALA A 77 -44.92 3.30 2.22
C ALA A 77 -43.96 2.61 3.22
N ARG A 78 -44.36 1.44 3.70
CA ARG A 78 -43.55 0.47 4.47
C ARG A 78 -43.69 -0.90 3.86
N PHE A 79 -42.62 -1.68 3.96
CA PHE A 79 -42.52 -3.00 3.36
C PHE A 79 -42.05 -4.00 4.40
N ALA A 80 -42.85 -5.03 4.66
CA ALA A 80 -42.55 -6.08 5.64
C ALA A 80 -43.05 -7.44 5.14
N PHE A 81 -42.52 -8.53 5.70
CA PHE A 81 -43.06 -9.85 5.41
C PHE A 81 -44.41 -10.07 6.11
N GLY A 82 -45.40 -10.57 5.35
CA GLY A 82 -46.66 -11.08 5.87
C GLY A 82 -46.51 -12.46 6.53
N GLU A 83 -47.57 -12.94 7.19
CA GLU A 83 -47.56 -14.24 7.89
C GLU A 83 -47.34 -15.44 6.96
N ASP A 84 -47.63 -15.29 5.67
CA ASP A 84 -47.42 -16.30 4.62
C ASP A 84 -46.04 -16.20 3.95
N GLY A 85 -45.18 -15.28 4.39
CA GLY A 85 -43.86 -15.03 3.83
C GLY A 85 -43.85 -14.20 2.54
N SER A 86 -44.99 -13.64 2.11
CA SER A 86 -45.04 -12.68 1.01
C SER A 86 -44.65 -11.28 1.46
N LEU A 87 -44.12 -10.45 0.55
CA LEU A 87 -43.83 -9.04 0.84
C LEU A 87 -45.12 -8.23 0.81
N VAL A 88 -45.40 -7.52 1.90
CA VAL A 88 -46.61 -6.69 2.05
C VAL A 88 -46.21 -5.22 2.10
N LYS A 89 -46.89 -4.41 1.28
CA LYS A 89 -46.80 -2.94 1.31
C LYS A 89 -47.92 -2.40 2.21
N SER A 90 -47.60 -1.41 3.02
CA SER A 90 -48.59 -0.66 3.82
C SER A 90 -48.28 0.83 3.75
N ILE A 91 -49.29 1.69 3.89
CA ILE A 91 -49.10 3.14 3.93
C ILE A 91 -49.29 3.62 5.37
N GLU A 92 -48.23 4.13 5.97
CA GLU A 92 -48.27 4.68 7.32
C GLU A 92 -48.83 6.10 7.32
N ALA A 93 -49.51 6.50 8.40
CA ALA A 93 -50.04 7.86 8.55
C ALA A 93 -48.92 8.93 8.47
N PRO A 94 -49.22 10.17 8.05
CA PRO A 94 -48.23 11.23 8.01
C PRO A 94 -47.61 11.44 9.39
N SER A 95 -46.28 11.41 9.48
CA SER A 95 -45.54 11.55 10.72
C SER A 95 -44.51 12.67 10.63
N ALA A 96 -44.16 13.25 11.77
CA ALA A 96 -43.17 14.33 11.86
C ALA A 96 -41.75 13.89 11.47
N SER A 97 -41.51 12.59 11.28
CA SER A 97 -40.20 12.07 10.85
C SER A 97 -39.90 12.28 9.37
N ILE A 98 -40.93 12.50 8.52
CA ILE A 98 -40.80 12.62 7.06
C ILE A 98 -40.33 14.00 6.62
N VAL A 99 -40.79 15.05 7.30
CA VAL A 99 -40.37 16.45 7.03
C VAL A 99 -39.78 17.02 8.32
N GLN A 100 -38.48 17.23 8.33
CA GLN A 100 -37.74 17.73 9.49
C GLN A 100 -37.28 19.16 9.26
N LEU A 101 -37.33 19.98 10.31
CA LEU A 101 -36.76 21.32 10.33
C LEU A 101 -35.66 21.36 11.39
N LEU A 102 -34.42 21.59 10.95
CA LEU A 102 -33.23 21.55 11.80
C LEU A 102 -32.50 22.90 11.72
N HIS A 103 -32.10 23.42 12.88
CA HIS A 103 -31.22 24.58 12.95
C HIS A 103 -29.79 24.10 13.13
N VAL A 104 -28.90 24.54 12.25
CA VAL A 104 -27.49 24.14 12.25
C VAL A 104 -26.64 25.42 12.35
N PRO A 105 -25.70 25.50 13.31
CA PRO A 105 -25.02 26.76 13.62
C PRO A 105 -23.93 27.15 12.61
N SER A 106 -23.43 26.22 11.79
CA SER A 106 -22.39 26.50 10.80
C SER A 106 -22.52 25.67 9.51
N ALA A 107 -22.01 26.20 8.40
CA ALA A 107 -22.00 25.49 7.12
C ALA A 107 -21.19 24.19 7.14
N GLY A 108 -20.13 24.12 7.97
CA GLY A 108 -19.33 22.90 8.15
C GLY A 108 -20.13 21.76 8.80
N GLU A 109 -20.92 22.08 9.82
CA GLU A 109 -21.80 21.10 10.49
C GLU A 109 -22.95 20.63 9.60
N VAL A 110 -23.40 21.47 8.66
CA VAL A 110 -24.41 21.06 7.66
C VAL A 110 -23.90 19.90 6.81
N LEU A 111 -22.65 19.97 6.33
CA LEU A 111 -22.08 18.91 5.51
C LEU A 111 -21.91 17.60 6.29
N THR A 112 -21.45 17.68 7.54
CA THR A 112 -21.36 16.51 8.43
C THR A 112 -22.73 15.87 8.65
N LEU A 113 -23.75 16.68 8.96
CA LEU A 113 -25.11 16.19 9.17
C LEU A 113 -25.70 15.53 7.91
N LEU A 114 -25.52 16.15 6.74
CA LEU A 114 -26.00 15.60 5.47
C LEU A 114 -25.31 14.27 5.14
N HIS A 115 -24.03 14.14 5.45
CA HIS A 115 -23.29 12.90 5.30
C HIS A 115 -23.79 11.81 6.25
N ASP A 116 -23.98 12.13 7.54
CA ASP A 116 -24.49 11.18 8.54
C ASP A 116 -25.90 10.71 8.21
N LEU A 117 -26.73 11.62 7.69
CA LEU A 117 -28.08 11.32 7.20
C LEU A 117 -28.06 10.34 6.02
N GLN A 118 -27.08 10.49 5.12
CA GLN A 118 -26.91 9.60 3.98
C GLN A 118 -26.34 8.22 4.36
N ALA A 119 -25.41 8.18 5.30
CA ALA A 119 -24.74 6.95 5.75
C ALA A 119 -25.58 6.09 6.72
N ARG A 120 -26.73 6.59 7.16
CA ARG A 120 -27.62 5.85 8.06
C ARG A 120 -28.05 4.54 7.37
N PRO A 121 -28.24 3.43 8.09
CA PRO A 121 -28.93 2.25 7.55
C PRO A 121 -30.39 2.57 7.21
N PHE A 122 -30.97 1.85 6.27
CA PHE A 122 -32.39 1.95 5.92
C PHE A 122 -33.11 0.67 6.32
N ASP A 123 -34.15 0.80 7.14
CA ASP A 123 -35.04 -0.31 7.48
C ASP A 123 -36.40 -0.09 6.82
N ALA A 124 -36.72 -0.89 5.80
CA ALA A 124 -37.96 -0.74 5.03
C ALA A 124 -39.24 -1.00 5.85
N GLU A 125 -39.15 -1.64 7.01
CA GLU A 125 -40.29 -1.86 7.91
C GLU A 125 -40.63 -0.61 8.72
N THR A 126 -39.62 0.20 9.07
CA THR A 126 -39.79 1.36 9.99
C THR A 126 -39.57 2.71 9.30
N ASP A 127 -38.69 2.78 8.32
CA ASP A 127 -38.25 4.00 7.66
C ASP A 127 -39.08 4.30 6.40
N PRO A 128 -39.46 5.57 6.16
CA PRO A 128 -40.10 5.96 4.92
C PRO A 128 -39.07 5.99 3.78
N PRO A 129 -39.46 5.59 2.55
CA PRO A 129 -38.56 5.65 1.40
C PRO A 129 -38.26 7.10 0.97
N PHE A 130 -38.91 8.10 1.58
CA PHE A 130 -38.65 9.51 1.36
C PHE A 130 -38.52 10.27 2.68
N GLN A 131 -37.56 11.19 2.74
CA GLN A 131 -37.42 12.15 3.82
C GLN A 131 -36.97 13.51 3.28
N ALA A 132 -37.58 14.58 3.76
CA ALA A 132 -37.18 15.96 3.50
C ALA A 132 -36.62 16.59 4.79
N VAL A 133 -35.48 17.26 4.68
CA VAL A 133 -34.82 17.95 5.78
C VAL A 133 -34.58 19.40 5.38
N VAL A 134 -35.22 20.32 6.07
CA VAL A 134 -35.05 21.76 5.93
C VAL A 134 -34.03 22.21 6.96
N LEU A 135 -32.93 22.79 6.51
CA LEU A 135 -31.76 23.17 7.30
C LEU A 135 -31.62 24.69 7.29
N LEU A 136 -31.59 25.29 8.49
CA LEU A 136 -31.41 26.72 8.68
C LEU A 136 -29.99 26.98 9.22
N SER A 137 -29.12 27.58 8.41
CA SER A 137 -27.71 27.82 8.76
C SER A 137 -27.25 29.19 8.28
N GLU A 138 -26.69 30.00 9.18
CA GLU A 138 -26.05 31.30 8.87
C GLU A 138 -26.90 32.27 8.00
N GLY A 139 -28.22 32.15 8.03
CA GLY A 139 -29.13 32.98 7.21
C GLY A 139 -29.48 32.37 5.85
N GLU A 140 -28.90 31.22 5.49
CA GLU A 140 -29.28 30.42 4.32
C GLU A 140 -30.35 29.37 4.69
N ILE A 141 -31.19 29.04 3.71
CA ILE A 141 -32.14 27.92 3.78
C ILE A 141 -31.63 26.84 2.82
N LEU A 142 -31.30 25.68 3.38
CA LEU A 142 -30.91 24.50 2.63
C LEU A 142 -32.00 23.45 2.73
N LEU A 143 -32.27 22.76 1.64
CA LEU A 143 -33.28 21.71 1.55
C LEU A 143 -32.63 20.43 1.04
N ALA A 144 -32.68 19.38 1.84
CA ALA A 144 -32.16 18.08 1.49
C ALA A 144 -33.28 17.04 1.37
N PHE A 145 -33.18 16.17 0.38
CA PHE A 145 -34.06 15.03 0.19
C PHE A 145 -33.25 13.73 0.24
N LEU A 146 -33.73 12.78 1.04
CA LEU A 146 -33.29 11.40 1.01
C LEU A 146 -34.36 10.60 0.27
N ILE A 147 -34.00 10.03 -0.88
CA ILE A 147 -34.93 9.32 -1.76
C ILE A 147 -34.43 7.89 -1.94
N HIS A 148 -35.15 6.91 -1.41
CA HIS A 148 -34.83 5.49 -1.58
C HIS A 148 -35.17 5.02 -2.99
N GLY A 149 -34.38 4.08 -3.51
CA GLY A 149 -34.58 3.47 -4.84
C GLY A 149 -35.95 2.80 -5.03
N LEU A 150 -36.70 2.53 -3.96
CA LEU A 150 -38.07 2.00 -4.02
C LEU A 150 -39.01 2.95 -4.77
N LEU A 151 -38.69 4.25 -4.79
CA LEU A 151 -39.47 5.28 -5.49
C LEU A 151 -39.08 5.44 -6.96
N GLY A 152 -38.07 4.73 -7.47
CA GLY A 152 -37.51 4.95 -8.80
C GLY A 152 -38.49 4.76 -9.96
N GLU A 153 -39.53 3.92 -9.79
CA GLU A 153 -40.59 3.73 -10.78
C GLU A 153 -41.54 4.93 -10.88
N VAL A 154 -41.67 5.73 -9.82
CA VAL A 154 -42.73 6.75 -9.70
C VAL A 154 -42.21 8.17 -9.50
N LEU A 155 -41.01 8.33 -8.96
CA LEU A 155 -40.43 9.61 -8.55
C LEU A 155 -39.10 9.87 -9.25
N SER A 156 -38.97 11.05 -9.84
CA SER A 156 -37.67 11.61 -10.27
C SER A 156 -37.44 12.94 -9.57
N PRO A 157 -36.18 13.41 -9.46
CA PRO A 157 -35.86 14.70 -8.84
C PRO A 157 -36.71 15.85 -9.39
N GLN A 158 -36.91 15.88 -10.72
CA GLN A 158 -37.74 16.91 -11.37
C GLN A 158 -39.23 16.81 -10.98
N ILE A 159 -39.82 15.60 -10.94
CA ILE A 159 -41.22 15.46 -10.49
C ILE A 159 -41.37 15.99 -9.07
N LEU A 160 -40.42 15.65 -8.20
CA LEU A 160 -40.44 16.08 -6.82
C LEU A 160 -40.41 17.61 -6.71
N LEU A 161 -39.48 18.26 -7.42
CA LEU A 161 -39.39 19.73 -7.45
C LEU A 161 -40.64 20.38 -8.07
N ASP A 162 -41.20 19.82 -9.15
CA ASP A 162 -42.42 20.32 -9.79
C ASP A 162 -43.62 20.20 -8.83
N GLY A 163 -43.74 19.07 -8.11
CA GLY A 163 -44.79 18.84 -7.13
C GLY A 163 -44.68 19.75 -5.91
N ILE A 164 -43.46 19.96 -5.39
CA ILE A 164 -43.20 20.92 -4.31
C ILE A 164 -43.52 22.33 -4.78
N THR A 165 -43.16 22.69 -6.01
CA THR A 165 -43.45 24.01 -6.59
C THR A 165 -44.95 24.24 -6.75
N ALA A 166 -45.70 23.24 -7.24
CA ALA A 166 -47.15 23.30 -7.33
C ALA A 166 -47.81 23.42 -5.95
N ALA A 167 -47.39 22.59 -4.98
CA ALA A 167 -47.89 22.67 -3.61
C ALA A 167 -47.56 24.02 -2.95
N TYR A 168 -46.35 24.55 -3.18
CA TYR A 168 -45.96 25.87 -2.72
C TYR A 168 -46.83 26.94 -3.36
N ALA A 169 -47.21 26.82 -4.64
CA ALA A 169 -48.16 27.71 -5.30
C ALA A 169 -49.60 27.59 -4.77
N GLY A 170 -49.90 26.61 -3.92
CA GLY A 170 -51.24 26.31 -3.40
C GLY A 170 -52.05 25.38 -4.32
N GLU A 171 -51.40 24.76 -5.30
CA GLU A 171 -52.00 23.77 -6.20
C GLU A 171 -51.80 22.36 -5.67
N THR A 172 -52.72 21.44 -5.95
CA THR A 172 -52.55 20.02 -5.58
C THR A 172 -51.56 19.35 -6.55
N PRO A 173 -50.49 18.71 -6.06
CA PRO A 173 -49.56 17.97 -6.92
C PRO A 173 -50.30 16.89 -7.72
N LYS A 174 -49.88 16.69 -8.98
CA LYS A 174 -50.44 15.61 -9.82
C LYS A 174 -50.08 14.24 -9.21
N PRO A 175 -50.97 13.25 -9.25
CA PRO A 175 -50.67 11.90 -8.77
C PRO A 175 -49.44 11.31 -9.47
N LEU A 176 -48.62 10.58 -8.72
CA LEU A 176 -47.49 9.87 -9.31
C LEU A 176 -48.01 8.79 -10.28
N SER A 177 -47.25 8.57 -11.35
CA SER A 177 -47.56 7.55 -12.35
C SER A 177 -46.31 6.72 -12.60
N PRO A 178 -46.42 5.38 -12.66
CA PRO A 178 -45.31 4.50 -12.99
C PRO A 178 -44.64 4.89 -14.31
N ARG A 179 -43.32 4.78 -14.34
CA ARG A 179 -42.45 5.07 -15.47
C ARG A 179 -41.63 3.83 -15.80
N VAL A 180 -41.23 3.71 -17.07
CA VAL A 180 -40.28 2.68 -17.47
C VAL A 180 -38.92 3.03 -16.87
N VAL A 181 -38.42 2.19 -15.97
CA VAL A 181 -37.05 2.28 -15.45
C VAL A 181 -36.15 1.44 -16.34
N GLU A 182 -35.10 2.03 -16.90
CA GLU A 182 -34.16 1.33 -17.79
C GLU A 182 -33.51 0.13 -17.08
N SER A 183 -33.52 -1.04 -17.72
CA SER A 183 -32.88 -2.26 -17.22
C SER A 183 -31.79 -2.79 -18.14
N ASP A 184 -31.37 -2.02 -19.14
CA ASP A 184 -30.48 -2.51 -20.18
C ASP A 184 -29.03 -2.66 -19.69
N GLY A 185 -28.33 -3.63 -20.29
CA GLY A 185 -26.96 -4.00 -19.95
C GLY A 185 -26.00 -2.82 -19.98
N VAL A 186 -25.24 -2.64 -18.91
CA VAL A 186 -24.20 -1.63 -18.82
C VAL A 186 -22.98 -2.10 -19.62
N ASP A 187 -22.56 -1.31 -20.61
CA ASP A 187 -21.29 -1.55 -21.31
C ASP A 187 -20.13 -1.46 -20.31
N PRO A 188 -19.18 -2.43 -20.31
CA PRO A 188 -18.03 -2.38 -19.42
C PRO A 188 -17.18 -1.14 -19.68
N LEU A 189 -16.71 -0.48 -18.61
CA LEU A 189 -15.86 0.72 -18.74
C LEU A 189 -14.55 0.37 -19.48
N PRO A 190 -14.11 1.16 -20.46
CA PRO A 190 -12.95 0.87 -21.31
C PRO A 190 -11.62 1.15 -20.62
N LEU A 191 -11.64 1.74 -19.42
CA LEU A 191 -10.49 1.99 -18.57
C LEU A 191 -10.53 0.98 -17.43
N GLY A 192 -9.79 -0.13 -17.55
CA GLY A 192 -9.85 -1.25 -16.60
C GLY A 192 -9.51 -0.91 -15.14
N TRP A 193 -8.87 0.25 -14.89
CA TRP A 193 -8.58 0.78 -13.55
C TRP A 193 -9.74 1.61 -12.95
N LEU A 194 -10.75 1.99 -13.74
CA LEU A 194 -11.97 2.65 -13.26
C LEU A 194 -13.06 1.65 -12.82
N GLN A 195 -12.98 0.41 -13.32
CA GLN A 195 -13.94 -0.62 -12.99
C GLN A 195 -13.81 -1.02 -11.53
N ARG A 196 -14.93 -1.14 -10.85
CA ARG A 196 -15.04 -1.89 -9.60
C ARG A 196 -14.69 -3.34 -9.96
N PRO A 197 -13.66 -3.95 -9.35
CA PRO A 197 -13.55 -5.40 -9.39
C PRO A 197 -14.86 -5.95 -8.81
N ALA A 198 -15.32 -7.13 -9.21
CA ALA A 198 -16.51 -7.76 -8.61
C ALA A 198 -16.42 -7.95 -7.07
N SER A 199 -15.29 -7.57 -6.46
CA SER A 199 -15.03 -7.49 -5.03
C SER A 199 -14.55 -6.07 -4.62
N GLY A 200 -15.42 -5.30 -3.96
CA GLY A 200 -15.16 -4.66 -2.66
C GLY A 200 -14.09 -3.58 -2.38
N SER A 201 -13.30 -3.06 -3.31
CA SER A 201 -12.24 -2.06 -2.98
C SER A 201 -12.71 -0.59 -2.86
N THR A 202 -12.51 0.03 -1.69
CA THR A 202 -12.61 1.48 -1.45
C THR A 202 -11.25 2.17 -1.73
N VAL A 203 -11.23 3.33 -2.40
CA VAL A 203 -10.04 4.02 -2.95
C VAL A 203 -9.87 5.43 -2.36
N VAL A 204 -9.31 5.61 -1.16
CA VAL A 204 -9.05 6.92 -0.48
C VAL A 204 -9.05 8.20 -1.36
N ALA A 205 -9.94 9.16 -1.07
CA ALA A 205 -10.14 10.41 -1.82
C ALA A 205 -8.99 11.43 -1.65
N LEU A 206 -8.55 12.04 -2.76
CA LEU A 206 -7.65 13.20 -2.80
C LEU A 206 -8.39 14.46 -2.32
N ARG A 207 -7.88 15.12 -1.27
CA ARG A 207 -8.49 16.34 -0.71
C ARG A 207 -8.02 17.61 -1.43
N GLN A 208 -8.98 18.47 -1.80
CA GLN A 208 -8.81 19.92 -1.79
C GLN A 208 -9.69 20.51 -0.68
N ASN A 209 -9.16 21.49 0.05
CA ASN A 209 -9.84 22.35 1.04
C ASN A 209 -10.14 21.79 2.44
N GLY A 210 -9.37 20.83 2.95
CA GLY A 210 -9.33 20.56 4.40
C GLY A 210 -10.60 19.96 5.03
N ILE A 211 -11.62 19.64 4.24
CA ILE A 211 -12.82 18.90 4.67
C ILE A 211 -12.63 17.44 4.25
N ASP A 212 -12.81 16.50 5.18
CA ASP A 212 -12.87 15.07 4.89
C ASP A 212 -13.98 14.81 3.86
N ARG A 213 -13.62 14.36 2.66
CA ARG A 213 -14.61 14.00 1.64
C ARG A 213 -14.73 12.46 1.58
N PRO A 214 -15.92 11.91 1.80
CA PRO A 214 -16.19 10.47 1.76
C PRO A 214 -16.15 9.95 0.32
N ALA A 215 -15.89 8.64 0.18
CA ALA A 215 -16.00 7.87 -1.05
C ALA A 215 -17.40 8.03 -1.68
N SER A 216 -17.53 8.47 -2.93
CA SER A 216 -18.83 8.83 -3.52
C SER A 216 -18.91 8.49 -5.01
N HIS A 217 -20.03 7.92 -5.44
CA HIS A 217 -20.21 7.61 -6.86
C HIS A 217 -20.51 8.86 -7.70
N SER A 218 -20.87 9.98 -7.09
CA SER A 218 -21.15 11.25 -7.78
C SER A 218 -20.27 12.41 -7.27
N HIS A 219 -19.73 13.21 -8.18
CA HIS A 219 -18.90 14.37 -7.85
C HIS A 219 -19.25 15.55 -8.76
N GLY A 220 -19.29 16.76 -8.21
CA GLY A 220 -19.54 17.97 -8.98
C GLY A 220 -18.51 19.07 -8.73
N VAL A 221 -18.30 19.90 -9.75
CA VAL A 221 -17.38 21.04 -9.72
C VAL A 221 -17.96 22.22 -10.50
N ASP A 222 -17.79 23.42 -9.95
CA ASP A 222 -18.11 24.68 -10.62
C ASP A 222 -16.85 25.26 -11.24
N LEU A 223 -16.95 25.70 -12.50
CA LEU A 223 -15.84 26.14 -13.33
C LEU A 223 -16.21 27.42 -14.07
N PRO A 224 -15.25 28.33 -14.32
CA PRO A 224 -15.49 29.46 -15.21
C PRO A 224 -15.93 29.01 -16.60
N ALA A 225 -17.00 29.61 -17.14
CA ALA A 225 -17.48 29.31 -18.50
C ALA A 225 -16.40 29.51 -19.59
N THR A 226 -15.41 30.36 -19.31
CA THR A 226 -14.25 30.64 -20.17
C THR A 226 -13.35 29.43 -20.39
N LEU A 227 -13.30 28.45 -19.48
CA LEU A 227 -12.51 27.21 -19.64
C LEU A 227 -13.04 26.33 -20.78
N LEU A 228 -14.33 26.43 -21.10
CA LEU A 228 -14.92 25.84 -22.30
C LEU A 228 -15.05 26.86 -23.45
N GLY A 229 -14.47 28.06 -23.34
CA GLY A 229 -14.63 29.12 -24.34
C GLY A 229 -16.10 29.53 -24.56
N LEU A 230 -16.94 29.41 -23.53
CA LEU A 230 -18.34 29.79 -23.52
C LEU A 230 -18.55 31.14 -22.85
N ASN A 231 -19.64 31.82 -23.20
CA ASN A 231 -20.08 33.04 -22.52
C ASN A 231 -21.33 32.76 -21.66
N SER A 232 -21.64 33.67 -20.72
CA SER A 232 -22.74 33.52 -19.77
C SER A 232 -24.15 33.47 -20.40
N SER A 233 -24.28 33.74 -21.71
CA SER A 233 -25.54 33.66 -22.45
C SER A 233 -25.62 32.43 -23.38
N THR A 234 -24.76 31.43 -23.19
CA THR A 234 -24.73 30.24 -24.05
C THR A 234 -25.98 29.39 -23.81
N ALA A 235 -26.66 28.98 -24.89
CA ALA A 235 -27.78 28.03 -24.80
C ALA A 235 -27.35 26.69 -24.18
N ALA A 236 -28.22 26.09 -23.35
CA ALA A 236 -27.93 24.84 -22.63
C ALA A 236 -27.43 23.70 -23.54
N ASN A 237 -28.00 23.54 -24.74
CA ASN A 237 -27.57 22.53 -25.70
C ASN A 237 -26.13 22.74 -26.21
N ALA A 238 -25.70 23.99 -26.38
CA ALA A 238 -24.33 24.30 -26.81
C ALA A 238 -23.32 24.04 -25.67
N LEU A 239 -23.71 24.30 -24.42
CA LEU A 239 -22.92 23.96 -23.24
C LEU A 239 -22.75 22.43 -23.13
N LEU A 240 -23.86 21.68 -23.22
CA LEU A 240 -23.84 20.21 -23.19
C LEU A 240 -22.98 19.65 -24.33
N ALA A 241 -23.18 20.13 -25.56
CA ALA A 241 -22.42 19.69 -26.71
C ALA A 241 -20.92 19.86 -26.49
N ARG A 242 -20.51 21.01 -25.96
CA ARG A 242 -19.09 21.30 -25.72
C ARG A 242 -18.52 20.49 -24.56
N ALA A 243 -19.20 20.43 -23.41
CA ALA A 243 -18.75 19.64 -22.27
C ALA A 243 -18.63 18.14 -22.65
N GLY A 244 -19.67 17.58 -23.25
CA GLY A 244 -19.74 16.18 -23.65
C GLY A 244 -18.70 15.79 -24.70
N SER A 245 -18.51 16.61 -25.74
CA SER A 245 -17.51 16.35 -26.78
C SER A 245 -16.07 16.44 -26.27
N ARG A 246 -15.77 17.42 -25.41
CA ARG A 246 -14.44 17.58 -24.79
C ARG A 246 -14.14 16.41 -23.85
N PHE A 247 -15.12 15.99 -23.06
CA PHE A 247 -14.97 14.83 -22.17
C PHE A 247 -14.79 13.53 -22.94
N ALA A 248 -15.56 13.31 -24.01
CA ALA A 248 -15.39 12.14 -24.88
C ALA A 248 -14.01 12.07 -25.52
N LEU A 249 -13.51 13.19 -26.05
CA LEU A 249 -12.16 13.28 -26.62
C LEU A 249 -11.08 13.09 -25.55
N PHE A 250 -11.27 13.64 -24.36
CA PHE A 250 -10.39 13.44 -23.22
C PHE A 250 -10.26 11.95 -22.89
N LEU A 251 -11.38 11.22 -22.76
CA LEU A 251 -11.38 9.77 -22.50
C LEU A 251 -10.71 8.99 -23.65
N ALA A 252 -11.05 9.29 -24.91
CA ALA A 252 -10.49 8.59 -26.08
C ALA A 252 -8.97 8.81 -26.25
N LYS A 253 -8.45 9.98 -25.87
CA LYS A 253 -7.02 10.31 -25.98
C LYS A 253 -6.18 9.75 -24.84
N ASN A 254 -6.80 9.47 -23.71
CA ASN A 254 -6.15 9.10 -22.47
C ASN A 254 -6.48 7.65 -22.07
N GLY A 255 -6.03 6.67 -22.86
CA GLY A 255 -6.13 5.24 -22.52
C GLY A 255 -7.52 4.60 -22.64
N GLY A 256 -8.53 5.35 -23.11
CA GLY A 256 -9.86 4.84 -23.44
C GLY A 256 -9.95 4.24 -24.85
N PRO A 257 -11.17 3.91 -25.32
CA PRO A 257 -11.40 3.28 -26.61
C PRO A 257 -11.21 4.28 -27.75
N GLU A 258 -10.91 3.79 -28.95
CA GLU A 258 -10.74 4.64 -30.15
C GLU A 258 -11.97 5.49 -30.47
N THR A 259 -13.16 5.02 -30.06
CA THR A 259 -14.43 5.71 -30.24
C THR A 259 -15.26 5.66 -28.95
N VAL A 260 -15.76 6.80 -28.50
CA VAL A 260 -16.67 6.95 -27.36
C VAL A 260 -18.05 7.36 -27.87
N THR A 261 -19.08 6.60 -27.53
CA THR A 261 -20.46 6.92 -27.89
C THR A 261 -21.13 7.71 -26.78
N LEU A 262 -21.66 8.89 -27.11
CA LEU A 262 -22.46 9.71 -26.20
C LEU A 262 -23.94 9.40 -26.41
N ARG A 263 -24.63 8.96 -25.35
CA ARG A 263 -26.08 8.86 -25.34
C ARG A 263 -26.69 10.15 -24.80
N LEU A 264 -27.52 10.79 -25.61
CA LEU A 264 -28.07 12.11 -25.32
C LEU A 264 -29.44 11.96 -24.67
N GLN A 265 -29.61 12.52 -23.47
CA GLN A 265 -30.92 12.57 -22.82
C GLN A 265 -31.77 13.69 -23.44
N PRO A 266 -33.08 13.50 -23.61
CA PRO A 266 -33.95 14.56 -24.11
C PRO A 266 -34.01 15.73 -23.11
N GLY A 267 -33.89 16.96 -23.62
CA GLY A 267 -33.98 18.16 -22.81
C GLY A 267 -35.36 18.35 -22.15
N VAL A 268 -35.38 19.12 -21.05
CA VAL A 268 -36.57 19.46 -20.27
C VAL A 268 -37.66 20.04 -21.19
N GLY A 269 -38.80 19.36 -21.32
CA GLY A 269 -39.95 19.78 -22.13
C GLY A 269 -40.43 18.82 -23.23
N ALA A 270 -39.80 17.64 -23.41
CA ALA A 270 -40.27 16.64 -24.38
C ALA A 270 -41.55 15.91 -23.90
N SER A 271 -42.66 16.08 -24.63
CA SER A 271 -44.01 15.71 -24.19
C SER A 271 -44.43 14.23 -24.36
N MET A 272 -43.51 13.25 -24.40
CA MET A 272 -43.88 11.84 -24.61
C MET A 272 -42.99 10.88 -23.81
N PRO A 273 -43.54 9.77 -23.27
CA PRO A 273 -42.73 8.67 -22.77
C PRO A 273 -42.11 7.96 -23.98
N MET A 274 -40.82 8.21 -24.23
CA MET A 274 -40.05 7.47 -25.22
C MET A 274 -39.58 6.16 -24.59
N SER A 275 -39.54 5.06 -25.35
CA SER A 275 -38.83 3.86 -24.92
C SER A 275 -37.33 4.17 -24.79
N ALA A 276 -36.63 3.46 -23.90
CA ALA A 276 -35.19 3.60 -23.66
C ALA A 276 -34.36 3.49 -24.96
N GLU A 277 -34.86 2.74 -25.95
CA GLU A 277 -34.22 2.53 -27.25
C GLU A 277 -34.12 3.77 -28.15
N ALA A 278 -34.86 4.86 -27.86
CA ALA A 278 -35.02 5.99 -28.77
C ALA A 278 -34.21 7.27 -28.40
N ALA A 279 -33.17 7.12 -27.57
CA ALA A 279 -32.25 8.21 -27.23
C ALA A 279 -31.15 8.36 -28.30
N ALA A 280 -30.93 9.59 -28.80
CA ALA A 280 -29.94 9.86 -29.85
C ALA A 280 -28.52 9.48 -29.39
N ARG A 281 -27.77 8.80 -30.27
CA ARG A 281 -26.39 8.33 -30.03
C ARG A 281 -25.42 9.01 -30.96
N VAL A 282 -24.34 9.56 -30.42
CA VAL A 282 -23.28 10.24 -31.19
C VAL A 282 -21.92 9.62 -30.90
N ALA A 283 -21.28 9.05 -31.91
CA ALA A 283 -19.94 8.46 -31.80
C ALA A 283 -18.85 9.53 -32.02
N ILE A 284 -17.93 9.64 -31.06
CA ILE A 284 -16.77 10.56 -31.09
C ILE A 284 -15.48 9.74 -31.16
N SER A 285 -14.67 9.98 -32.20
CA SER A 285 -13.40 9.26 -32.41
C SER A 285 -12.20 10.09 -31.94
N ARG A 286 -11.15 9.41 -31.48
CA ARG A 286 -9.89 10.01 -30.98
C ARG A 286 -9.26 11.02 -31.95
N ASP A 287 -9.40 10.79 -33.25
CA ASP A 287 -8.78 11.60 -34.31
C ASP A 287 -9.60 12.86 -34.68
N GLN A 288 -10.82 13.01 -34.15
CA GLN A 288 -11.64 14.19 -34.44
C GLN A 288 -11.05 15.44 -33.77
N THR A 289 -11.10 16.57 -34.48
CA THR A 289 -10.83 17.85 -33.82
C THR A 289 -11.96 18.19 -32.86
N PRO A 290 -11.69 18.97 -31.81
CA PRO A 290 -12.73 19.30 -30.87
C PRO A 290 -13.93 20.05 -31.47
N GLU A 291 -13.71 20.85 -32.51
CA GLU A 291 -14.76 21.58 -33.24
C GLU A 291 -15.64 20.61 -34.06
N GLN A 292 -15.05 19.53 -34.60
CA GLN A 292 -15.78 18.49 -35.31
C GLN A 292 -16.64 17.66 -34.36
N ALA A 293 -16.07 17.27 -33.21
CA ALA A 293 -16.77 16.52 -32.17
C ALA A 293 -17.94 17.33 -31.59
N GLU A 294 -17.72 18.60 -31.25
CA GLU A 294 -18.77 19.49 -30.74
C GLU A 294 -19.92 19.65 -31.72
N LYS A 295 -19.63 19.87 -33.02
CA LYS A 295 -20.66 19.99 -34.06
C LYS A 295 -21.51 18.72 -34.18
N ALA A 296 -20.90 17.55 -34.02
CA ALA A 296 -21.60 16.26 -34.07
C ALA A 296 -22.55 16.09 -32.87
N VAL A 297 -22.11 16.42 -31.66
CA VAL A 297 -22.95 16.37 -30.46
C VAL A 297 -24.09 17.38 -30.53
N LEU A 298 -23.79 18.62 -30.95
CA LEU A 298 -24.81 19.66 -31.11
C LEU A 298 -25.87 19.26 -32.14
N SER A 299 -25.46 18.68 -33.27
CA SER A 299 -26.39 18.17 -34.28
C SER A 299 -27.24 17.01 -33.75
N GLY A 300 -26.70 16.14 -32.89
CA GLY A 300 -27.46 15.07 -32.24
C GLY A 300 -28.44 15.55 -31.15
N LEU A 301 -28.12 16.66 -30.47
CA LEU A 301 -29.04 17.32 -29.54
C LEU A 301 -30.18 18.05 -30.28
N GLU A 302 -29.92 18.54 -31.50
CA GLU A 302 -30.89 19.27 -32.33
C GLU A 302 -31.71 18.39 -33.28
N GLN A 303 -31.15 17.26 -33.75
CA GLN A 303 -31.77 16.31 -34.68
C GLN A 303 -32.00 14.95 -34.02
N ARG A 304 -33.25 14.48 -34.00
CA ARG A 304 -33.64 13.14 -33.55
C ARG A 304 -33.36 12.09 -34.64
N ASN A 305 -32.09 11.74 -34.87
CA ASN A 305 -31.74 10.65 -35.78
C ASN A 305 -30.91 9.58 -35.07
N ASP A 306 -31.37 8.34 -35.20
CA ASP A 306 -30.65 7.13 -34.80
C ASP A 306 -29.60 6.81 -35.85
N ASN A 307 -28.36 7.22 -35.61
CA ASN A 307 -27.25 6.79 -36.45
C ASN A 307 -26.79 5.41 -35.98
N GLU A 308 -27.50 4.36 -36.41
CA GLU A 308 -27.06 2.97 -36.28
C GLU A 308 -25.90 2.70 -37.24
N GLY A 309 -24.66 2.85 -36.78
CA GLY A 309 -23.52 2.71 -37.68
C GLY A 309 -22.16 2.64 -37.01
N GLY A 310 -21.97 1.71 -36.08
CA GLY A 310 -20.63 1.35 -35.61
C GLY A 310 -20.69 0.44 -34.39
N THR A 311 -19.92 -0.65 -34.40
CA THR A 311 -19.61 -1.45 -33.21
C THR A 311 -18.87 -0.56 -32.21
N ALA A 312 -19.60 0.04 -31.28
CA ALA A 312 -19.04 0.89 -30.24
C ALA A 312 -18.30 0.06 -29.19
N THR A 313 -17.19 0.58 -28.69
CA THR A 313 -16.37 -0.04 -27.64
C THR A 313 -16.62 0.56 -26.25
N PHE A 314 -17.36 1.68 -26.13
CA PHE A 314 -17.85 2.26 -24.87
C PHE A 314 -18.97 3.30 -25.06
N THR A 315 -19.94 3.33 -24.14
CA THR A 315 -21.06 4.29 -24.12
C THR A 315 -21.08 5.12 -22.84
N LEU A 316 -21.02 6.45 -22.96
CA LEU A 316 -21.43 7.37 -21.89
C LEU A 316 -22.96 7.37 -21.82
N GLN A 317 -23.51 6.91 -20.69
CA GLN A 317 -24.93 6.55 -20.57
C GLN A 317 -25.88 7.75 -20.59
N ALA A 318 -25.44 8.90 -20.11
CA ALA A 318 -26.23 10.12 -20.17
C ALA A 318 -25.34 11.37 -20.22
N LEU A 319 -25.72 12.29 -21.11
CA LEU A 319 -25.35 13.70 -21.09
C LEU A 319 -26.59 14.52 -20.68
N ALA A 320 -26.58 15.13 -19.50
CA ALA A 320 -27.76 15.76 -18.90
C ALA A 320 -27.48 17.17 -18.36
N THR A 321 -28.52 17.96 -18.08
CA THR A 321 -28.37 19.19 -17.29
C THR A 321 -28.46 18.87 -15.80
N PRO A 322 -27.67 19.54 -14.92
CA PRO A 322 -27.91 19.52 -13.48
C PRO A 322 -29.37 19.85 -13.18
N VAL A 323 -29.95 19.16 -12.20
CA VAL A 323 -31.36 19.33 -11.84
C VAL A 323 -31.53 20.71 -11.20
N GLN A 324 -32.05 21.67 -11.96
CA GLN A 324 -32.40 23.00 -11.48
C GLN A 324 -33.87 23.28 -11.78
N ALA A 325 -34.57 23.83 -10.80
CA ALA A 325 -35.91 24.35 -11.00
C ALA A 325 -35.92 25.84 -10.67
N ILE A 326 -36.24 26.65 -11.68
CA ILE A 326 -36.56 28.07 -11.51
C ILE A 326 -38.09 28.14 -11.54
N SER A 327 -38.72 28.41 -10.39
CA SER A 327 -40.17 28.63 -10.32
C SER A 327 -40.54 30.08 -10.65
N GLU A 328 -41.67 30.28 -11.32
CA GLU A 328 -42.30 31.59 -11.54
C GLU A 328 -42.88 32.21 -10.24
N HIS A 329 -42.87 31.49 -9.11
CA HIS A 329 -43.48 31.90 -7.83
C HIS A 329 -42.48 32.19 -6.71
N GLY A 330 -41.24 32.56 -7.05
CA GLY A 330 -40.21 32.99 -6.09
C GLY A 330 -39.46 31.87 -5.35
N LEU A 331 -39.81 30.60 -5.60
CA LEU A 331 -39.07 29.45 -5.07
C LEU A 331 -37.98 29.02 -6.06
N GLN A 332 -36.73 29.34 -5.74
CA GLN A 332 -35.57 28.98 -6.56
C GLN A 332 -34.80 27.86 -5.89
N PHE A 333 -34.53 26.79 -6.65
CA PHE A 333 -33.71 25.66 -6.20
C PHE A 333 -32.36 25.69 -6.91
N GLU A 334 -31.32 26.06 -6.17
CA GLU A 334 -29.94 25.90 -6.61
C GLU A 334 -29.43 24.55 -6.12
N HIS A 335 -29.19 23.59 -7.02
CA HIS A 335 -28.61 22.30 -6.66
C HIS A 335 -27.26 22.49 -5.95
N LEU A 336 -26.94 21.67 -4.96
CA LEU A 336 -25.62 21.65 -4.33
C LEU A 336 -24.89 20.37 -4.78
N PRO A 337 -23.68 20.47 -5.36
CA PRO A 337 -22.91 19.31 -5.80
C PRO A 337 -22.30 18.61 -4.59
N LEU A 338 -23.11 17.82 -3.89
CA LEU A 338 -22.67 17.01 -2.78
C LEU A 338 -22.21 15.63 -3.26
N PRO A 339 -21.14 15.07 -2.67
CA PRO A 339 -20.82 13.66 -2.84
C PRO A 339 -22.03 12.82 -2.41
N SER A 340 -22.49 11.93 -3.28
CA SER A 340 -23.56 10.97 -3.01
C SER A 340 -23.06 9.53 -3.07
N LEU A 341 -23.38 8.74 -2.05
CA LEU A 341 -23.13 7.29 -1.97
C LEU A 341 -23.93 6.47 -3.02
N GLN A 342 -24.90 7.08 -3.71
CA GLN A 342 -25.71 6.40 -4.71
C GLN A 342 -25.00 6.30 -6.08
N SER A 343 -24.92 5.10 -6.65
CA SER A 343 -24.41 4.83 -7.99
C SER A 343 -25.48 4.96 -9.09
N GLY A 344 -25.10 5.44 -10.27
CA GLY A 344 -25.94 5.50 -11.48
C GLY A 344 -25.87 4.24 -12.37
N LEU A 345 -26.26 4.38 -13.65
CA LEU A 345 -26.00 3.37 -14.70
C LEU A 345 -24.78 3.81 -15.51
N GLY A 346 -23.73 2.99 -15.58
CA GLY A 346 -22.51 3.32 -16.32
C GLY A 346 -21.89 4.65 -15.88
N LEU A 347 -21.34 5.41 -16.82
CA LEU A 347 -20.82 6.76 -16.55
C LEU A 347 -21.78 7.82 -17.10
N THR A 348 -22.17 8.79 -16.27
CA THR A 348 -23.07 9.90 -16.60
C THR A 348 -22.38 11.23 -16.35
N LEU A 349 -22.30 12.09 -17.36
CA LEU A 349 -21.81 13.48 -17.23
C LEU A 349 -23.00 14.44 -17.33
N ALA A 350 -23.20 15.27 -16.32
CA ALA A 350 -24.12 16.39 -16.40
C ALA A 350 -23.36 17.72 -16.49
N ALA A 351 -23.88 18.66 -17.29
CA ALA A 351 -23.30 19.99 -17.44
C ALA A 351 -24.39 21.06 -17.57
N GLY A 352 -24.24 22.18 -16.86
CA GLY A 352 -25.21 23.28 -16.95
C GLY A 352 -24.72 24.59 -16.33
N PRO A 353 -25.46 25.69 -16.53
CA PRO A 353 -25.09 26.98 -15.94
C PRO A 353 -25.38 27.01 -14.44
N THR A 354 -24.60 27.79 -13.69
CA THR A 354 -24.88 28.17 -12.30
C THR A 354 -25.58 29.52 -12.24
N ALA A 355 -26.15 29.87 -11.09
CA ALA A 355 -26.75 31.20 -10.87
C ALA A 355 -25.72 32.34 -11.03
N ALA A 356 -24.44 32.06 -10.78
CA ALA A 356 -23.33 33.02 -10.93
C ALA A 356 -22.87 33.23 -12.39
N GLY A 357 -23.39 32.44 -13.35
CA GLY A 357 -22.96 32.48 -14.76
C GLY A 357 -21.74 31.60 -15.07
N ASP A 358 -21.23 30.86 -14.10
CA ASP A 358 -20.25 29.78 -14.26
C ASP A 358 -20.92 28.50 -14.79
N ILE A 359 -20.13 27.47 -15.09
CA ILE A 359 -20.63 26.16 -15.50
C ILE A 359 -20.43 25.14 -14.39
N ARG A 360 -21.42 24.29 -14.17
CA ARG A 360 -21.33 23.13 -13.29
C ARG A 360 -21.14 21.87 -14.13
N LEU A 361 -20.17 21.06 -13.75
CA LEU A 361 -19.99 19.69 -14.24
C LEU A 361 -20.24 18.71 -13.10
N GLU A 362 -21.04 17.67 -13.33
CA GLU A 362 -21.28 16.59 -12.39
C GLU A 362 -21.00 15.25 -13.08
N LEU A 363 -20.17 14.40 -12.48
CA LEU A 363 -19.83 13.08 -12.98
C LEU A 363 -20.34 12.02 -12.00
N THR A 364 -21.23 11.15 -12.48
CA THR A 364 -21.79 10.04 -11.70
C THR A 364 -21.39 8.71 -12.33
N GLY A 365 -20.86 7.80 -11.52
CA GLY A 365 -20.41 6.47 -11.91
C GLY A 365 -21.42 5.41 -11.49
N GLY A 366 -21.39 4.27 -12.17
CA GLY A 366 -22.29 3.16 -11.96
C GLY A 366 -21.80 2.22 -10.86
N ARG A 367 -22.57 1.15 -10.60
CA ARG A 367 -22.23 0.14 -9.57
C ARG A 367 -20.88 -0.52 -9.86
N GLU A 368 -20.55 -0.63 -11.15
CA GLU A 368 -19.31 -1.13 -11.70
C GLU A 368 -18.18 -0.09 -11.76
N THR A 369 -18.38 1.13 -11.25
CA THR A 369 -17.35 2.17 -11.16
C THR A 369 -16.85 2.29 -9.72
N SER A 370 -15.54 2.40 -9.48
CA SER A 370 -15.01 2.68 -8.14
C SER A 370 -15.58 4.01 -7.58
N PRO A 371 -15.94 4.12 -6.29
CA PRO A 371 -16.45 5.37 -5.69
C PRO A 371 -15.46 6.54 -5.68
N HIS A 372 -14.26 6.38 -6.23
CA HIS A 372 -13.26 7.44 -6.31
C HIS A 372 -12.74 7.66 -7.72
N ALA A 373 -13.11 6.76 -8.63
CA ALA A 373 -12.83 6.88 -10.05
C ALA A 373 -13.49 8.15 -10.63
N THR A 374 -14.71 8.49 -10.20
CA THR A 374 -15.42 9.68 -10.72
C THR A 374 -14.80 10.99 -10.23
N ALA A 375 -14.37 11.06 -8.97
CA ALA A 375 -13.66 12.22 -8.42
C ALA A 375 -12.36 12.46 -9.18
N PHE A 376 -11.55 11.40 -9.31
CA PHE A 376 -10.28 11.44 -10.01
C PHE A 376 -10.44 11.80 -11.48
N LEU A 377 -11.40 11.20 -12.19
CA LEU A 377 -11.67 11.53 -13.58
C LEU A 377 -12.10 12.98 -13.78
N LEU A 378 -13.00 13.47 -12.92
CA LEU A 378 -13.49 14.84 -13.00
C LEU A 378 -12.35 15.82 -12.73
N GLU A 379 -11.51 15.55 -11.72
CA GLU A 379 -10.32 16.35 -11.42
C GLU A 379 -9.33 16.38 -12.59
N ARG A 380 -9.06 15.22 -13.21
CA ARG A 380 -8.15 15.13 -14.36
C ARG A 380 -8.72 15.82 -15.59
N PHE A 381 -10.03 15.73 -15.81
CA PHE A 381 -10.69 16.44 -16.89
C PHE A 381 -10.64 17.95 -16.68
N VAL A 382 -10.87 18.43 -15.45
CA VAL A 382 -10.71 19.86 -15.11
C VAL A 382 -9.28 20.31 -15.36
N SER A 383 -8.29 19.56 -14.87
CA SER A 383 -6.87 19.86 -15.09
C SER A 383 -6.53 19.90 -16.59
N HIS A 384 -7.09 19.00 -17.39
CA HIS A 384 -6.95 19.01 -18.85
C HIS A 384 -7.54 20.29 -19.48
N LEU A 385 -8.72 20.75 -19.04
CA LEU A 385 -9.32 22.00 -19.52
C LEU A 385 -8.47 23.23 -19.16
N GLU A 386 -7.74 23.17 -18.05
CA GLU A 386 -6.82 24.22 -17.58
C GLU A 386 -5.44 24.19 -18.26
N GLY A 387 -5.16 23.20 -19.13
CA GLY A 387 -3.88 23.01 -19.81
C GLY A 387 -2.83 22.24 -18.99
N GLY A 388 -3.26 21.52 -17.95
CA GLY A 388 -2.46 20.59 -17.14
C GLY A 388 -2.18 19.24 -17.82
N ALA A 389 -1.52 18.34 -17.10
CA ALA A 389 -1.09 17.04 -17.63
C ALA A 389 -2.23 16.01 -17.72
N ASP A 390 -2.27 15.32 -18.86
CA ASP A 390 -3.10 14.16 -19.21
C ASP A 390 -2.74 12.90 -18.37
N PHE A 391 -3.35 11.71 -18.59
CA PHE A 391 -3.01 10.47 -17.82
C PHE A 391 -1.56 9.95 -18.04
N SER A 392 -0.71 10.73 -18.70
CA SER A 392 0.70 10.41 -18.94
C SER A 392 1.42 10.16 -17.62
N GLY A 393 1.74 8.89 -17.36
CA GLY A 393 2.35 8.41 -16.12
C GLY A 393 1.56 7.32 -15.38
N ILE A 394 0.29 7.08 -15.74
CA ILE A 394 -0.61 6.12 -15.04
C ILE A 394 -1.04 4.94 -15.94
N VAL A 395 -0.81 5.01 -17.25
CA VAL A 395 -1.07 3.90 -18.20
C VAL A 395 0.25 3.40 -18.79
N PRO A 396 0.52 2.08 -18.84
CA PRO A 396 1.74 1.54 -19.42
C PRO A 396 1.81 1.89 -20.91
N GLN A 397 2.74 2.77 -21.28
CA GLN A 397 3.04 3.07 -22.67
C GLN A 397 3.98 2.00 -23.24
N ASN A 398 3.40 0.98 -23.88
CA ASN A 398 4.10 0.30 -24.97
C ASN A 398 3.77 1.02 -26.27
N ALA A 399 4.69 1.85 -26.76
CA ALA A 399 5.15 1.91 -28.16
C ALA A 399 5.96 3.20 -28.45
N VAL A 400 7.28 3.01 -28.56
CA VAL A 400 8.23 3.65 -29.50
C VAL A 400 8.36 5.18 -29.56
N ALA A 401 9.53 5.68 -29.13
CA ALA A 401 10.46 6.44 -29.98
C ALA A 401 11.83 6.63 -29.28
N ALA A 402 12.89 6.14 -29.92
CA ALA A 402 14.27 6.26 -29.45
C ALA A 402 14.79 7.71 -29.53
N PRO A 403 15.55 8.21 -28.53
CA PRO A 403 16.29 9.46 -28.68
C PRO A 403 17.55 9.26 -29.53
N GLN A 404 17.68 10.04 -30.60
CA GLN A 404 18.92 10.18 -31.37
C GLN A 404 20.00 10.87 -30.53
N GLN A 405 21.11 10.17 -30.29
CA GLN A 405 22.36 10.75 -29.81
C GLN A 405 22.99 11.62 -30.90
N ALA A 406 23.36 12.85 -30.53
CA ALA A 406 24.28 13.66 -31.30
C ALA A 406 25.70 13.08 -31.17
N ALA A 407 26.24 12.63 -32.29
CA ALA A 407 27.55 12.03 -32.41
C ALA A 407 28.68 13.07 -32.23
N LEU A 408 29.62 12.76 -31.34
CA LEU A 408 31.02 13.17 -31.47
C LEU A 408 31.90 11.98 -31.06
N SER A 409 32.84 11.62 -31.93
CA SER A 409 33.87 10.59 -31.75
C SER A 409 35.14 11.08 -32.47
N PRO A 410 36.33 10.50 -32.24
CA PRO A 410 36.85 9.79 -31.05
C PRO A 410 38.31 10.18 -30.70
N ALA A 411 38.81 9.70 -29.54
CA ALA A 411 40.22 9.33 -29.39
C ALA A 411 40.33 8.05 -28.55
N ALA A 412 41.16 7.12 -29.01
CA ALA A 412 41.19 5.70 -28.65
C ALA A 412 41.88 5.40 -27.30
N SER A 413 41.19 5.72 -26.20
CA SER A 413 41.45 5.25 -24.81
C SER A 413 40.21 4.60 -24.17
N GLY A 414 39.12 4.47 -24.93
CA GLY A 414 37.75 4.67 -24.41
C GLY A 414 37.07 3.51 -23.68
N ASP A 415 37.50 2.25 -23.80
CA ASP A 415 36.69 1.14 -23.24
C ASP A 415 36.80 1.03 -21.70
N ASN A 416 38.01 1.26 -21.16
CA ASN A 416 38.22 1.29 -19.71
C ASN A 416 37.68 2.57 -19.07
N ASP A 417 37.76 3.72 -19.75
CA ASP A 417 37.24 4.99 -19.24
C ASP A 417 35.69 5.00 -19.23
N ASP A 418 35.05 4.39 -20.26
CA ASP A 418 33.60 4.19 -20.33
C ASP A 418 33.11 3.19 -19.26
N THR A 419 33.85 2.08 -19.08
CA THR A 419 33.58 1.11 -18.01
C THR A 419 33.74 1.74 -16.62
N ALA A 420 34.81 2.52 -16.40
CA ALA A 420 35.03 3.22 -15.13
C ALA A 420 33.94 4.27 -14.85
N ALA A 421 33.47 5.00 -15.88
CA ALA A 421 32.35 5.94 -15.73
C ALA A 421 31.05 5.21 -15.35
N THR A 422 30.80 4.04 -15.93
CA THR A 422 29.62 3.20 -15.62
C THR A 422 29.68 2.65 -14.19
N ILE A 423 30.82 2.08 -13.78
CA ILE A 423 31.06 1.62 -12.40
C ILE A 423 30.89 2.77 -11.40
N LEU A 424 31.44 3.96 -11.73
CA LEU A 424 31.33 5.13 -10.89
C LEU A 424 29.87 5.61 -10.73
N ALA A 425 29.07 5.56 -11.79
CA ALA A 425 27.65 5.90 -11.72
C ALA A 425 26.90 4.96 -10.76
N GLU A 426 27.15 3.65 -10.85
CA GLU A 426 26.55 2.66 -9.94
C GLU A 426 27.03 2.86 -8.49
N PHE A 427 28.30 3.20 -8.27
CA PHE A 427 28.83 3.53 -6.94
C PHE A 427 28.11 4.75 -6.33
N ARG A 428 28.01 5.84 -7.10
CA ARG A 428 27.38 7.09 -6.66
C ARG A 428 25.92 6.89 -6.29
N GLU A 429 25.19 6.13 -7.10
CA GLU A 429 23.79 5.81 -6.86
C GLU A 429 23.64 4.95 -5.60
N ALA A 430 24.39 3.84 -5.51
CA ALA A 430 24.24 2.88 -4.42
C ALA A 430 24.73 3.42 -3.06
N LEU A 431 25.70 4.33 -3.06
CA LEU A 431 26.23 4.98 -1.86
C LEU A 431 25.59 6.34 -1.56
N VAL A 432 24.65 6.80 -2.39
CA VAL A 432 24.01 8.13 -2.29
C VAL A 432 25.08 9.25 -2.18
N SER A 433 26.12 9.15 -3.00
CA SER A 433 27.33 9.98 -2.92
C SER A 433 27.68 10.58 -4.29
N PRO A 434 26.95 11.60 -4.77
CA PRO A 434 27.11 12.13 -6.13
C PRO A 434 28.49 12.73 -6.41
N ASP A 435 29.20 13.15 -5.37
CA ASP A 435 30.51 13.80 -5.46
C ASP A 435 31.69 12.83 -5.54
N MET A 436 31.47 11.51 -5.40
CA MET A 436 32.53 10.49 -5.43
C MET A 436 33.28 10.51 -6.78
N GLY A 437 34.60 10.54 -6.77
CA GLY A 437 35.48 10.49 -7.94
C GLY A 437 35.86 9.06 -8.36
N PRO A 438 36.44 8.88 -9.56
CA PRO A 438 36.81 7.55 -10.09
C PRO A 438 37.93 6.84 -9.32
N ASP A 439 38.78 7.61 -8.62
CA ASP A 439 39.90 7.10 -7.80
C ASP A 439 39.54 7.03 -6.31
N ASP A 440 38.31 7.36 -5.94
CA ASP A 440 37.84 7.28 -4.56
C ASP A 440 37.55 5.82 -4.18
N ASP A 441 37.91 5.47 -2.95
CA ASP A 441 37.74 4.13 -2.39
C ASP A 441 36.28 3.91 -1.99
N PHE A 442 35.66 2.86 -2.55
CA PHE A 442 34.29 2.44 -2.27
C PHE A 442 33.99 2.28 -0.78
N PHE A 443 34.94 1.75 0.00
CA PHE A 443 34.76 1.51 1.42
C PHE A 443 34.90 2.78 2.25
N ASP A 444 35.65 3.79 1.76
CA ASP A 444 35.78 5.08 2.44
C ASP A 444 34.46 5.89 2.41
N PHE A 445 33.64 5.68 1.37
CA PHE A 445 32.27 6.21 1.24
C PHE A 445 31.21 5.30 1.90
N GLY A 446 31.67 4.29 2.66
CA GLY A 446 30.85 3.40 3.46
C GLY A 446 30.10 2.36 2.63
N GLY A 447 30.71 1.91 1.55
CA GLY A 447 30.37 0.66 0.90
C GLY A 447 30.72 -0.55 1.78
N HIS A 448 29.92 -1.61 1.64
CA HIS A 448 30.10 -2.88 2.33
C HIS A 448 29.65 -4.03 1.42
N SER A 449 29.84 -5.28 1.86
CA SER A 449 29.58 -6.49 1.07
C SER A 449 28.16 -6.54 0.46
N LEU A 450 27.15 -5.99 1.13
CA LEU A 450 25.77 -5.95 0.65
C LEU A 450 25.62 -5.03 -0.58
N ILE A 451 26.13 -3.80 -0.46
CA ILE A 451 26.12 -2.81 -1.53
C ILE A 451 26.99 -3.30 -2.70
N ALA A 452 28.11 -3.95 -2.41
CA ALA A 452 28.99 -4.57 -3.38
C ALA A 452 28.26 -5.62 -4.25
N THR A 453 27.57 -6.57 -3.61
CA THR A 453 26.78 -7.58 -4.33
C THR A 453 25.73 -6.93 -5.22
N ARG A 454 25.04 -5.88 -4.73
CA ARG A 454 24.04 -5.13 -5.52
C ARG A 454 24.65 -4.53 -6.78
N ILE A 455 25.76 -3.81 -6.63
CA ILE A 455 26.45 -3.13 -7.72
C ILE A 455 26.94 -4.13 -8.75
N ILE A 456 27.61 -5.21 -8.32
CA ILE A 456 28.13 -6.25 -9.22
C ILE A 456 26.99 -6.89 -10.02
N GLY A 457 25.87 -7.23 -9.37
CA GLY A 457 24.72 -7.81 -10.08
C GLY A 457 24.06 -6.83 -11.05
N ARG A 458 23.96 -5.54 -10.72
CA ARG A 458 23.44 -4.49 -11.62
C ARG A 458 24.37 -4.22 -12.80
N LEU A 459 25.67 -4.18 -12.56
CA LEU A 459 26.69 -4.05 -13.61
C LEU A 459 26.60 -5.22 -14.60
N LEU A 460 26.42 -6.44 -14.10
CA LEU A 460 26.22 -7.60 -14.95
C LEU A 460 24.90 -7.54 -15.73
N SER A 461 23.77 -7.24 -15.07
CA SER A 461 22.45 -7.31 -15.70
C SER A 461 22.14 -6.15 -16.64
N ASN A 462 22.55 -4.93 -16.29
CA ASN A 462 22.16 -3.71 -17.00
C ASN A 462 23.21 -3.29 -18.02
N HIS A 463 24.48 -3.62 -17.76
CA HIS A 463 25.61 -3.12 -18.54
C HIS A 463 26.48 -4.24 -19.15
N GLY A 464 26.22 -5.51 -18.83
CA GLY A 464 27.01 -6.65 -19.31
C GLY A 464 28.44 -6.66 -18.77
N ILE A 465 28.68 -6.00 -17.65
CA ILE A 465 29.99 -5.88 -17.00
C ILE A 465 30.09 -6.95 -15.91
N GLU A 466 30.91 -7.96 -16.14
CA GLU A 466 31.19 -9.01 -15.17
C GLU A 466 32.37 -8.61 -14.28
N LEU A 467 32.16 -8.73 -12.96
CA LEU A 467 33.15 -8.47 -11.93
C LEU A 467 33.13 -9.59 -10.90
N ARG A 468 34.31 -10.04 -10.47
CA ARG A 468 34.38 -10.98 -9.35
C ARG A 468 34.22 -10.22 -8.05
N PHE A 469 33.50 -10.79 -7.10
CA PHE A 469 33.29 -10.17 -5.80
C PHE A 469 34.60 -9.77 -5.10
N ASN A 470 35.63 -10.62 -5.20
CA ASN A 470 36.95 -10.34 -4.63
C ASN A 470 37.66 -9.15 -5.28
N ASP A 471 37.38 -8.85 -6.56
CA ASP A 471 38.07 -7.77 -7.28
C ASP A 471 37.73 -6.41 -6.65
N LEU A 472 36.51 -6.22 -6.16
CA LEU A 472 36.11 -4.98 -5.48
C LEU A 472 36.94 -4.71 -4.21
N PHE A 473 37.32 -5.75 -3.47
CA PHE A 473 38.14 -5.58 -2.25
C PHE A 473 39.63 -5.36 -2.56
N SER A 474 40.12 -5.91 -3.68
CA SER A 474 41.50 -5.72 -4.13
C SER A 474 41.71 -4.44 -4.93
N TYR A 475 40.66 -3.96 -5.60
CA TYR A 475 40.65 -2.82 -6.51
C TYR A 475 39.42 -1.93 -6.18
N PRO A 476 39.42 -1.23 -5.04
CA PRO A 476 38.22 -0.61 -4.46
C PRO A 476 37.79 0.70 -5.13
N THR A 477 38.42 1.10 -6.23
CA THR A 477 38.09 2.36 -6.93
C THR A 477 37.49 2.03 -8.29
N ALA A 478 36.58 2.87 -8.79
CA ALA A 478 35.97 2.64 -10.10
C ALA A 478 37.03 2.51 -11.23
N ALA A 479 38.08 3.33 -11.17
CA ALA A 479 39.18 3.29 -12.13
C ALA A 479 40.06 2.03 -12.03
N SER A 480 40.25 1.47 -10.83
CA SER A 480 41.02 0.24 -10.64
C SER A 480 40.20 -1.01 -10.94
N LEU A 481 38.92 -1.00 -10.59
CA LEU A 481 37.97 -2.08 -10.83
C LEU A 481 37.65 -2.26 -12.31
N ALA A 482 37.53 -1.16 -13.07
CA ALA A 482 37.35 -1.19 -14.51
C ALA A 482 38.44 -1.98 -15.25
N LYS A 483 39.65 -2.08 -14.68
CA LYS A 483 40.76 -2.86 -15.26
C LYS A 483 40.61 -4.37 -15.06
N GLN A 484 39.74 -4.80 -14.13
CA GLN A 484 39.43 -6.20 -13.87
C GLN A 484 38.11 -6.64 -14.50
N ALA A 485 37.27 -5.66 -14.90
CA ALA A 485 36.00 -5.90 -15.55
C ALA A 485 36.15 -6.68 -16.86
N THR A 486 35.29 -7.67 -17.04
CA THR A 486 35.13 -8.35 -18.33
C THR A 486 33.81 -7.92 -18.94
N ARG A 487 33.85 -7.29 -20.13
CA ARG A 487 32.64 -6.91 -20.86
C ARG A 487 32.18 -8.11 -21.68
N LEU A 488 30.99 -8.62 -21.37
CA LEU A 488 30.37 -9.69 -22.14
C LEU A 488 29.73 -9.09 -23.40
N GLU A 489 30.00 -9.67 -24.57
CA GLU A 489 29.22 -9.34 -25.77
C GLU A 489 27.76 -9.70 -25.46
N THR A 490 26.89 -8.70 -25.55
CA THR A 490 25.51 -8.71 -25.05
C THR A 490 24.76 -9.99 -25.42
N ALA A 491 24.62 -10.91 -24.48
CA ALA A 491 23.41 -11.71 -24.41
C ALA A 491 22.30 -10.73 -24.04
N ALA A 492 21.28 -10.61 -24.91
CA ALA A 492 20.09 -9.83 -24.59
C ALA A 492 19.64 -10.16 -23.16
N PRO A 493 19.19 -9.17 -22.37
CA PRO A 493 18.71 -9.43 -21.02
C PRO A 493 17.73 -10.59 -21.14
N ALA A 494 17.98 -11.65 -20.37
CA ALA A 494 16.95 -12.63 -20.12
C ALA A 494 15.86 -11.86 -19.39
N GLN A 495 14.97 -11.22 -20.16
CA GLN A 495 13.64 -10.91 -19.72
C GLN A 495 13.12 -12.27 -19.28
N ALA A 496 13.16 -12.51 -17.98
CA ALA A 496 12.33 -13.53 -17.39
C ALA A 496 10.94 -13.17 -17.89
N GLU A 497 10.46 -13.95 -18.87
CA GLU A 497 9.07 -13.92 -19.25
C GLU A 497 8.33 -14.12 -17.94
N ALA A 498 7.73 -13.04 -17.43
CA ALA A 498 6.78 -13.13 -16.34
C ALA A 498 5.73 -14.10 -16.84
N THR A 499 5.82 -15.36 -16.43
CA THR A 499 4.82 -16.36 -16.74
C THR A 499 3.55 -15.82 -16.12
N ALA A 500 2.68 -15.26 -16.97
CA ALA A 500 1.36 -14.76 -16.65
C ALA A 500 0.44 -15.93 -16.27
N ASN A 501 0.84 -16.73 -15.29
CA ASN A 501 -0.07 -17.54 -14.53
C ASN A 501 -0.54 -16.63 -13.41
N GLY A 502 -1.69 -15.99 -13.61
CA GLY A 502 -2.43 -15.18 -12.63
C GLY A 502 -2.91 -15.96 -11.40
N SER A 503 -2.21 -17.04 -11.04
CA SER A 503 -2.41 -17.73 -9.78
C SER A 503 -1.87 -16.84 -8.65
N LEU A 504 -2.74 -16.52 -7.71
CA LEU A 504 -2.39 -15.86 -6.47
C LEU A 504 -1.73 -16.81 -5.46
N THR A 505 -1.55 -18.08 -5.81
CA THR A 505 -0.96 -19.11 -4.95
C THR A 505 0.41 -19.53 -5.48
N ALA A 506 1.39 -19.67 -4.60
CA ALA A 506 2.75 -20.09 -4.92
C ALA A 506 3.30 -21.03 -3.82
N PRO A 507 4.31 -21.86 -4.13
CA PRO A 507 5.05 -22.56 -3.09
C PRO A 507 5.92 -21.58 -2.30
N LEU A 508 6.44 -22.00 -1.14
CA LEU A 508 7.46 -21.25 -0.40
C LEU A 508 8.82 -21.37 -1.09
N SER A 509 9.67 -20.34 -0.96
CA SER A 509 11.10 -20.47 -1.29
C SER A 509 11.81 -21.44 -0.35
N LEU A 510 13.03 -21.88 -0.67
CA LEU A 510 13.83 -22.72 0.23
C LEU A 510 14.03 -22.06 1.59
N ALA A 511 14.35 -20.75 1.61
CA ALA A 511 14.51 -19.98 2.84
C ALA A 511 13.19 -19.91 3.64
N GLN A 512 12.07 -19.56 3.00
CA GLN A 512 10.77 -19.52 3.67
C GLN A 512 10.37 -20.89 4.22
N MET A 513 10.64 -21.98 3.50
CA MET A 513 10.35 -23.33 3.97
C MET A 513 11.21 -23.71 5.18
N SER A 514 12.51 -23.37 5.16
CA SER A 514 13.42 -23.56 6.29
C SER A 514 12.92 -22.80 7.53
N LEU A 515 12.55 -21.53 7.38
CA LEU A 515 11.95 -20.72 8.43
C LEU A 515 10.62 -21.31 8.93
N TRP A 516 9.75 -21.79 8.03
CA TRP A 516 8.48 -22.40 8.40
C TRP A 516 8.66 -23.65 9.25
N LYS A 517 9.62 -24.53 8.89
CA LYS A 517 9.94 -25.72 9.70
C LYS A 517 10.38 -25.33 11.11
N ALA A 518 11.24 -24.32 11.23
CA ALA A 518 11.66 -23.80 12.54
C ALA A 518 10.46 -23.21 13.31
N TYR A 519 9.63 -22.41 12.65
CA TYR A 519 8.43 -21.80 13.22
C TYR A 519 7.46 -22.85 13.77
N ALA A 520 7.24 -23.93 13.01
CA ALA A 520 6.45 -25.07 13.46
C ALA A 520 7.08 -25.81 14.65
N ALA A 521 8.40 -26.01 14.65
CA ALA A 521 9.13 -26.67 15.74
C ALA A 521 9.03 -25.90 17.07
N PHE A 522 8.92 -24.58 17.02
CA PHE A 522 8.70 -23.71 18.17
C PHE A 522 7.22 -23.43 18.46
N GLY A 523 6.30 -24.23 17.89
CA GLY A 523 4.88 -24.16 18.22
C GLY A 523 4.16 -22.91 17.71
N PHE A 524 4.64 -22.32 16.61
CA PHE A 524 4.05 -21.16 15.97
C PHE A 524 4.01 -19.88 16.86
N GLY A 525 5.00 -19.71 17.74
CA GLY A 525 5.13 -18.54 18.64
C GLY A 525 5.76 -17.29 18.01
N GLU A 526 5.86 -16.21 18.77
CA GLU A 526 6.35 -14.88 18.35
C GLU A 526 7.85 -14.80 18.00
N ILE A 527 8.59 -15.91 18.08
CA ILE A 527 10.06 -15.96 17.97
C ILE A 527 10.62 -15.50 16.62
N PHE A 528 9.78 -15.47 15.57
CA PHE A 528 10.15 -14.98 14.24
C PHE A 528 9.44 -13.68 13.89
N ASN A 529 8.95 -12.95 14.89
CA ASN A 529 8.57 -11.56 14.70
C ASN A 529 9.80 -10.66 14.62
N ILE A 530 9.70 -9.60 13.84
CA ILE A 530 10.67 -8.51 13.76
C ILE A 530 9.99 -7.23 14.28
N PRO A 531 9.95 -7.01 15.59
CA PRO A 531 9.46 -5.76 16.16
C PRO A 531 10.54 -4.66 16.06
N PHE A 532 10.18 -3.51 15.51
CA PHE A 532 10.99 -2.29 15.61
C PHE A 532 10.08 -1.07 15.66
N ALA A 533 10.59 0.06 16.17
CA ALA A 533 9.77 1.26 16.31
C ALA A 533 10.54 2.53 15.97
N LEU A 534 9.81 3.54 15.52
CA LEU A 534 10.32 4.87 15.21
C LEU A 534 9.70 5.90 16.17
N ASP A 535 10.54 6.72 16.80
CA ASP A 535 10.17 7.93 17.54
C ASP A 535 10.23 9.11 16.57
N PHE A 536 9.05 9.67 16.21
CA PHE A 536 8.98 10.87 15.37
C PHE A 536 9.25 12.09 16.23
N LEU A 537 10.30 12.83 15.88
CA LEU A 537 10.72 14.04 16.58
C LEU A 537 9.86 15.24 16.20
N ASP A 538 9.33 15.23 14.98
CA ASP A 538 8.37 16.18 14.42
C ASP A 538 7.04 15.50 14.12
N PRO A 539 5.91 16.23 14.06
CA PRO A 539 4.61 15.65 13.69
C PRO A 539 4.64 14.99 12.31
N VAL A 540 4.12 13.77 12.24
CA VAL A 540 3.96 13.00 11.00
C VAL A 540 2.48 12.92 10.63
N ASP A 541 2.18 13.06 9.33
CA ASP A 541 0.84 12.86 8.81
C ASP A 541 0.57 11.36 8.66
N GLU A 542 -0.17 10.80 9.61
CA GLU A 542 -0.47 9.36 9.67
C GLU A 542 -1.28 8.88 8.46
N ASN A 543 -2.12 9.74 7.86
CA ASN A 543 -2.92 9.38 6.68
C ASN A 543 -2.05 9.33 5.42
N ALA A 544 -1.16 10.32 5.25
CA ALA A 544 -0.18 10.29 4.18
C ALA A 544 0.77 9.09 4.32
N PHE A 545 1.11 8.73 5.57
CA PHE A 545 1.89 7.54 5.88
C PHE A 545 1.16 6.24 5.52
N GLU A 546 -0.11 6.10 5.90
CA GLU A 546 -0.93 4.95 5.51
C GLU A 546 -1.00 4.79 3.99
N CYS A 547 -1.27 5.88 3.27
CA CYS A 547 -1.30 5.88 1.81
C CYS A 547 0.06 5.50 1.19
N ALA A 548 1.15 6.04 1.74
CA ALA A 548 2.50 5.72 1.29
C ALA A 548 2.84 4.23 1.51
N PHE A 549 2.39 3.65 2.62
CA PHE A 549 2.61 2.24 2.90
C PHE A 549 1.71 1.33 2.05
N LEU A 550 0.48 1.78 1.72
CA LEU A 550 -0.37 1.11 0.74
C LEU A 550 0.30 1.01 -0.64
N ASP A 551 1.02 2.05 -1.09
CA ASP A 551 1.79 2.01 -2.34
C ASP A 551 2.88 0.92 -2.30
N ILE A 552 3.54 0.74 -1.15
CA ILE A 552 4.54 -0.31 -0.93
C ILE A 552 3.89 -1.70 -0.95
N ILE A 553 2.75 -1.87 -0.28
CA ILE A 553 1.99 -3.14 -0.26
C ILE A 553 1.50 -3.52 -1.67
N GLU A 554 1.07 -2.55 -2.47
CA GLU A 554 0.67 -2.78 -3.86
C GLU A 554 1.88 -3.23 -4.71
N ARG A 555 2.98 -2.49 -4.57
CA ARG A 555 4.24 -2.71 -5.27
C ARG A 555 4.89 -4.05 -4.92
N HIS A 556 4.77 -4.51 -3.67
CA HIS A 556 5.37 -5.75 -3.17
C HIS A 556 4.30 -6.71 -2.63
N PRO A 557 3.72 -7.57 -3.50
CA PRO A 557 2.65 -8.49 -3.11
C PRO A 557 3.01 -9.45 -1.97
N GLY A 558 4.31 -9.71 -1.75
CA GLY A 558 4.80 -10.55 -0.65
C GLY A 558 4.38 -10.05 0.73
N LEU A 559 4.24 -8.73 0.91
CA LEU A 559 3.78 -8.13 2.16
C LEU A 559 2.31 -8.49 2.45
N ARG A 560 1.44 -8.55 1.43
CA ARG A 560 0.03 -8.94 1.54
C ARG A 560 -0.22 -10.43 1.29
N THR A 561 0.67 -11.29 1.77
CA THR A 561 0.60 -12.74 1.53
C THR A 561 0.37 -13.50 2.84
N HIS A 562 -0.60 -14.41 2.84
CA HIS A 562 -0.87 -15.32 3.97
C HIS A 562 -0.39 -16.74 3.61
N PHE A 563 -0.10 -17.56 4.62
CA PHE A 563 0.56 -18.86 4.50
C PHE A 563 -0.31 -19.95 5.11
N TYR A 564 -0.59 -21.00 4.35
CA TYR A 564 -1.52 -22.07 4.76
C TYR A 564 -1.01 -23.44 4.34
N VAL A 565 -1.51 -24.48 5.00
CA VAL A 565 -1.19 -25.87 4.68
C VAL A 565 -2.32 -26.47 3.86
N GLU A 566 -1.97 -27.07 2.72
CA GLU A 566 -2.87 -27.81 1.84
C GLU A 566 -2.18 -29.10 1.40
N ASN A 567 -2.82 -30.25 1.61
CA ASN A 567 -2.26 -31.58 1.29
C ASN A 567 -0.81 -31.77 1.81
N ASP A 568 -0.59 -31.46 3.09
CA ASP A 568 0.72 -31.50 3.78
C ASP A 568 1.81 -30.61 3.16
N THR A 569 1.43 -29.69 2.25
CA THR A 569 2.33 -28.72 1.63
C THR A 569 1.98 -27.32 2.11
N VAL A 570 3.00 -26.57 2.52
CA VAL A 570 2.82 -25.16 2.88
C VAL A 570 2.84 -24.34 1.60
N LEU A 571 1.82 -23.51 1.42
CA LEU A 571 1.66 -22.62 0.28
C LEU A 571 1.51 -21.19 0.78
N GLN A 572 1.88 -20.26 -0.08
CA GLN A 572 1.67 -18.84 0.13
C GLN A 572 0.59 -18.34 -0.83
N LYS A 573 -0.39 -17.58 -0.32
CA LYS A 573 -1.47 -16.99 -1.10
C LYS A 573 -1.48 -15.48 -0.93
N ILE A 574 -1.40 -14.81 -2.07
CA ILE A 574 -1.36 -13.36 -2.17
C ILE A 574 -2.81 -12.86 -2.06
N VAL A 575 -3.06 -11.97 -1.09
CA VAL A 575 -4.34 -11.28 -0.91
C VAL A 575 -4.45 -10.21 -1.97
N PRO A 576 -5.41 -10.25 -2.92
CA PRO A 576 -5.63 -9.17 -3.88
C PRO A 576 -5.75 -7.81 -3.21
N MET A 577 -5.31 -6.74 -3.87
CA MET A 577 -5.45 -5.38 -3.34
C MET A 577 -6.89 -5.03 -2.98
N HIS A 578 -7.86 -5.60 -3.71
CA HIS A 578 -9.27 -5.36 -3.44
C HIS A 578 -9.84 -6.08 -2.22
N ASP A 579 -9.17 -7.15 -1.77
CA ASP A 579 -9.51 -7.88 -0.53
C ASP A 579 -8.76 -7.32 0.68
N LEU A 580 -7.71 -6.51 0.47
CA LEU A 580 -6.90 -5.91 1.53
C LEU A 580 -7.70 -5.15 2.60
N PRO A 581 -8.80 -4.42 2.28
CA PRO A 581 -9.62 -3.76 3.30
C PRO A 581 -10.25 -4.72 4.33
N GLY A 582 -10.40 -6.00 3.99
CA GLY A 582 -10.84 -7.05 4.93
C GLY A 582 -9.80 -7.40 5.99
N TYR A 583 -8.59 -6.87 5.90
CA TYR A 583 -7.48 -7.12 6.81
C TYR A 583 -7.11 -5.84 7.54
N LYS A 584 -7.10 -5.87 8.87
CA LYS A 584 -6.59 -4.74 9.66
C LYS A 584 -5.08 -4.89 9.82
N TRP A 585 -4.32 -4.00 9.20
CA TRP A 585 -2.85 -3.96 9.24
C TRP A 585 -2.29 -2.60 9.70
N PHE A 586 -3.09 -1.53 9.66
CA PHE A 586 -2.72 -0.17 10.07
C PHE A 586 -3.62 0.36 11.19
N TRP A 587 -3.04 1.03 12.18
CA TRP A 587 -3.76 1.71 13.26
C TRP A 587 -3.17 3.10 13.49
N THR A 588 -4.03 4.11 13.54
CA THR A 588 -3.67 5.49 13.90
C THR A 588 -3.39 5.63 15.40
N SER A 589 -2.77 6.73 15.77
CA SER A 589 -2.54 7.10 17.17
C SER A 589 -3.85 7.32 17.94
N ALA A 590 -4.92 7.73 17.26
CA ALA A 590 -6.25 7.88 17.85
C ALA A 590 -6.90 6.52 18.18
N GLU A 591 -6.70 5.51 17.33
CA GLU A 591 -7.21 4.15 17.55
C GLU A 591 -6.41 3.35 18.60
N SER A 592 -5.26 3.88 19.04
CA SER A 592 -4.29 3.14 19.86
C SER A 592 -4.16 3.68 21.29
N GLU A 593 -5.18 4.40 21.77
CA GLU A 593 -5.20 4.88 23.14
C GLU A 593 -5.09 3.71 24.15
N GLY A 594 -4.10 3.79 25.04
CA GLY A 594 -3.86 2.75 26.07
C GLY A 594 -3.18 1.47 25.58
N VAL A 595 -2.77 1.40 24.30
CA VAL A 595 -2.01 0.26 23.78
C VAL A 595 -0.54 0.35 24.21
N ASP A 596 -0.02 -0.73 24.78
CA ASP A 596 1.38 -0.85 25.15
C ASP A 596 2.22 -1.38 23.97
N ARG A 597 3.35 -0.72 23.70
CA ARG A 597 4.28 -1.10 22.60
C ARG A 597 4.84 -2.50 22.81
N HIS A 598 5.13 -2.88 24.05
CA HIS A 598 5.68 -4.21 24.34
C HIS A 598 4.64 -5.31 24.08
N ALA A 599 3.38 -5.08 24.46
CA ALA A 599 2.28 -5.97 24.12
C ALA A 599 2.08 -6.11 22.60
N GLU A 600 2.22 -5.02 21.84
CA GLU A 600 2.16 -5.07 20.37
C GLU A 600 3.33 -5.88 19.79
N ALA A 601 4.55 -5.74 20.30
CA ALA A 601 5.71 -6.52 19.86
C ALA A 601 5.55 -8.03 20.08
N GLY A 602 4.81 -8.43 21.15
CA GLY A 602 4.50 -9.81 21.48
C GLY A 602 3.30 -10.41 20.74
N TRP A 603 2.73 -9.73 19.75
CA TRP A 603 1.58 -10.24 19.00
C TRP A 603 1.91 -11.53 18.24
N ARG A 604 1.07 -12.56 18.36
CA ARG A 604 1.28 -13.84 17.68
C ARG A 604 0.48 -13.88 16.38
N PHE A 605 1.18 -14.00 15.26
CA PHE A 605 0.53 -14.06 13.95
C PHE A 605 -0.18 -15.40 13.69
N ASP A 606 -1.47 -15.38 13.30
CA ASP A 606 -2.12 -16.48 12.58
C ASP A 606 -1.88 -16.29 11.08
N LEU A 607 -0.70 -16.71 10.60
CA LEU A 607 -0.29 -16.52 9.20
C LEU A 607 -1.27 -17.11 8.18
N ALA A 608 -2.19 -18.00 8.57
CA ALA A 608 -3.20 -18.52 7.66
C ALA A 608 -4.39 -17.56 7.46
N ARG A 609 -4.60 -16.59 8.35
CA ARG A 609 -5.79 -15.73 8.39
C ARG A 609 -5.51 -14.24 8.46
N GLU A 610 -4.34 -13.82 8.93
CA GLU A 610 -3.96 -12.42 8.99
C GLU A 610 -2.71 -12.14 8.17
N LEU A 611 -2.50 -10.85 7.87
CA LEU A 611 -1.31 -10.42 7.16
C LEU A 611 -0.10 -10.50 8.10
N PRO A 612 1.08 -10.84 7.59
CA PRO A 612 2.33 -10.94 8.36
C PRO A 612 2.92 -9.56 8.71
N MET A 613 2.07 -8.55 8.92
CA MET A 613 2.49 -7.21 9.32
C MET A 613 1.43 -6.50 10.16
N ARG A 614 1.90 -5.60 11.03
CA ARG A 614 1.09 -4.64 11.78
C ARG A 614 1.86 -3.34 11.93
N LEU A 615 1.24 -2.23 11.53
CA LEU A 615 1.76 -0.87 11.65
C LEU A 615 0.86 -0.09 12.58
N ARG A 616 1.36 0.29 13.74
CA ARG A 616 0.55 0.96 14.76
C ARG A 616 1.22 2.24 15.24
N PHE A 617 0.57 3.37 14.99
CA PHE A 617 0.91 4.62 15.63
C PHE A 617 0.44 4.62 17.08
N LEU A 618 1.34 5.02 17.98
CA LEU A 618 1.16 5.17 19.41
C LEU A 618 1.50 6.62 19.78
N ARG A 619 1.10 7.05 20.99
CA ARG A 619 1.58 8.29 21.60
C ARG A 619 2.42 7.99 22.82
N ASP A 620 3.63 8.54 22.86
CA ASP A 620 4.43 8.48 24.08
C ASP A 620 3.71 9.27 25.19
N ALA A 621 3.41 8.59 26.29
CA ALA A 621 2.63 9.19 27.38
C ALA A 621 3.35 10.35 28.09
N LYS A 622 4.69 10.44 27.99
CA LYS A 622 5.49 11.48 28.65
C LYS A 622 5.69 12.70 27.75
N THR A 623 5.97 12.48 26.46
CA THR A 623 6.30 13.56 25.52
C THR A 623 5.15 13.95 24.60
N GLY A 624 4.12 13.11 24.47
CA GLY A 624 3.01 13.27 23.53
C GLY A 624 3.39 13.03 22.06
N ARG A 625 4.65 12.63 21.78
CA ARG A 625 5.16 12.40 20.41
C ARG A 625 4.57 11.13 19.80
N GLN A 626 4.50 11.12 18.48
CA GLN A 626 4.06 9.96 17.71
C GLN A 626 5.18 8.91 17.68
N VAL A 627 4.83 7.68 18.02
CA VAL A 627 5.72 6.52 17.92
C VAL A 627 5.07 5.52 16.98
N LEU A 628 5.77 5.10 15.93
CA LEU A 628 5.27 4.05 15.05
C LEU A 628 5.90 2.71 15.44
N SER A 629 5.07 1.75 15.83
CA SER A 629 5.44 0.36 15.98
C SER A 629 5.28 -0.37 14.66
N PHE A 630 6.38 -0.91 14.13
CA PHE A 630 6.38 -1.89 13.08
C PHE A 630 6.50 -3.28 13.69
N LEU A 631 5.60 -4.18 13.29
CA LEU A 631 5.72 -5.59 13.59
C LEU A 631 5.53 -6.37 12.30
N PHE A 632 6.57 -7.09 11.87
CA PHE A 632 6.48 -8.01 10.74
C PHE A 632 6.76 -9.43 11.20
N HIS A 633 6.18 -10.41 10.52
CA HIS A 633 6.69 -11.77 10.59
C HIS A 633 7.86 -11.93 9.61
N HIS A 634 8.97 -12.54 10.03
CA HIS A 634 10.22 -12.61 9.27
C HIS A 634 10.05 -13.31 7.91
N ILE A 635 8.99 -14.12 7.73
CA ILE A 635 8.67 -14.85 6.49
C ILE A 635 8.40 -13.96 5.26
N VAL A 636 8.12 -12.66 5.46
CA VAL A 636 7.90 -11.69 4.36
C VAL A 636 8.91 -10.56 4.31
N LEU A 637 9.80 -10.47 5.30
CA LEU A 637 10.70 -9.34 5.43
C LEU A 637 12.05 -9.78 5.98
N ASP A 638 13.12 -9.39 5.31
CA ASP A 638 14.50 -9.53 5.80
C ASP A 638 15.18 -8.17 5.99
N GLU A 639 16.40 -8.17 6.53
CA GLU A 639 17.16 -6.93 6.82
C GLU A 639 17.43 -6.10 5.56
N TRP A 640 17.70 -6.74 4.42
CA TRP A 640 17.82 -6.05 3.13
C TRP A 640 16.50 -5.35 2.79
N SER A 641 15.39 -6.06 2.93
CA SER A 641 14.05 -5.55 2.64
C SER A 641 13.65 -4.40 3.54
N VAL A 642 14.06 -4.37 4.81
CA VAL A 642 13.80 -3.22 5.70
C VAL A 642 14.40 -1.94 5.10
N ASN A 643 15.64 -2.01 4.62
CA ASN A 643 16.30 -0.84 4.03
C ASN A 643 15.64 -0.40 2.71
N LEU A 644 15.26 -1.34 1.85
CA LEU A 644 14.48 -1.04 0.63
C LEU A 644 13.12 -0.43 0.96
N MET A 645 12.41 -1.01 1.93
CA MET A 645 11.11 -0.52 2.39
C MET A 645 11.21 0.92 2.87
N MET A 646 12.23 1.26 3.67
CA MET A 646 12.43 2.62 4.17
C MET A 646 12.79 3.62 3.06
N ASP A 647 13.54 3.21 2.04
CA ASP A 647 13.80 4.05 0.86
C ASP A 647 12.52 4.34 0.08
N GLU A 648 11.75 3.29 -0.22
CA GLU A 648 10.48 3.41 -0.95
C GLU A 648 9.44 4.19 -0.14
N LEU A 649 9.42 4.01 1.18
CA LEU A 649 8.54 4.76 2.09
C LEU A 649 8.89 6.24 2.11
N THR A 650 10.17 6.60 2.07
CA THR A 650 10.59 7.99 2.04
C THR A 650 10.09 8.68 0.77
N GLU A 651 10.22 8.03 -0.38
CA GLU A 651 9.72 8.55 -1.66
C GLU A 651 8.19 8.56 -1.72
N ALA A 652 7.54 7.50 -1.26
CA ALA A 652 6.08 7.38 -1.22
C ALA A 652 5.44 8.42 -0.29
N TYR A 653 5.98 8.57 0.92
CA TYR A 653 5.50 9.58 1.87
C TYR A 653 5.67 10.99 1.32
N ARG A 654 6.82 11.31 0.71
CA ARG A 654 7.04 12.61 0.06
C ARG A 654 5.99 12.92 -0.99
N ALA A 655 5.66 11.95 -1.84
CA ALA A 655 4.65 12.13 -2.89
C ALA A 655 3.25 12.29 -2.28
N ARG A 656 2.88 11.43 -1.32
CA ARG A 656 1.56 11.42 -0.69
C ARG A 656 1.30 12.65 0.18
N ALA A 657 2.30 13.10 0.93
CA ALA A 657 2.25 14.36 1.68
C ALA A 657 2.05 15.57 0.76
N ALA A 658 2.51 15.50 -0.50
CA ALA A 658 2.29 16.50 -1.53
C ALA A 658 0.99 16.29 -2.35
N GLY A 659 0.12 15.36 -1.95
CA GLY A 659 -1.13 15.05 -2.65
C GLY A 659 -0.94 14.38 -4.02
N LYS A 660 0.18 13.67 -4.23
CA LYS A 660 0.52 12.99 -5.49
C LYS A 660 0.75 11.50 -5.26
N ALA A 661 0.60 10.70 -6.31
CA ALA A 661 1.06 9.31 -6.30
C ALA A 661 2.59 9.26 -6.46
N PRO A 662 3.28 8.32 -5.81
CA PRO A 662 4.71 8.14 -6.02
C PRO A 662 5.05 7.67 -7.43
N VAL A 663 6.25 8.04 -7.88
CA VAL A 663 6.83 7.55 -9.14
C VAL A 663 8.12 6.83 -8.79
N PHE A 664 8.08 5.50 -8.85
CA PHE A 664 9.26 4.66 -8.61
C PHE A 664 10.07 4.49 -9.90
N ALA A 665 11.41 4.48 -9.76
CA ALA A 665 12.32 4.34 -10.90
C ALA A 665 12.28 2.93 -11.54
N THR A 666 12.02 1.90 -10.74
CA THR A 666 12.04 0.49 -11.17
C THR A 666 10.70 -0.18 -10.89
N LYS A 667 10.46 -1.35 -11.50
CA LYS A 667 9.34 -2.24 -11.17
C LYS A 667 9.89 -3.59 -10.71
N PRO A 668 9.90 -3.88 -9.39
CA PRO A 668 10.52 -5.09 -8.86
C PRO A 668 9.72 -6.32 -9.27
N ALA A 669 10.43 -7.41 -9.54
CA ALA A 669 9.78 -8.70 -9.71
C ALA A 669 9.16 -9.14 -8.38
N PRO A 670 7.96 -9.74 -8.36
CA PRO A 670 7.31 -10.08 -7.11
C PRO A 670 7.94 -11.34 -6.48
N PHE A 671 8.06 -11.37 -5.16
CA PHE A 671 8.76 -12.44 -4.43
C PHE A 671 8.25 -13.86 -4.75
N HIS A 672 6.95 -14.03 -4.93
CA HIS A 672 6.36 -15.34 -5.20
C HIS A 672 6.79 -15.94 -6.55
N GLU A 673 7.23 -15.12 -7.51
CA GLU A 673 7.84 -15.61 -8.76
C GLU A 673 9.26 -16.15 -8.52
N PHE A 674 10.04 -15.51 -7.63
CA PHE A 674 11.32 -16.07 -7.17
C PHE A 674 11.12 -17.44 -6.54
N ALA A 675 10.13 -17.58 -5.64
CA ALA A 675 9.82 -18.85 -5.00
C ALA A 675 9.45 -19.94 -6.02
N ARG A 676 8.60 -19.61 -7.01
CA ARG A 676 8.27 -20.55 -8.11
C ARG A 676 9.48 -20.95 -8.92
N LYS A 677 10.31 -19.99 -9.33
CA LYS A 677 11.54 -20.23 -10.09
C LYS A 677 12.47 -21.17 -9.33
N GLN A 678 12.71 -20.88 -8.05
CA GLN A 678 13.60 -21.68 -7.20
C GLN A 678 13.08 -23.11 -7.01
N VAL A 679 11.78 -23.28 -6.72
CA VAL A 679 11.18 -24.61 -6.56
C VAL A 679 11.19 -25.40 -7.86
N ALA A 680 10.96 -24.75 -9.00
CA ALA A 680 11.03 -25.38 -10.31
C ALA A 680 12.46 -25.82 -10.67
N SER A 681 13.49 -25.06 -10.25
CA SER A 681 14.90 -25.43 -10.41
C SER A 681 15.34 -26.55 -9.46
N GLY A 682 14.67 -26.71 -8.32
CA GLY A 682 15.05 -27.66 -7.27
C GLY A 682 16.30 -27.23 -6.51
N VAL A 683 16.72 -28.07 -5.55
CA VAL A 683 17.94 -27.85 -4.77
C VAL A 683 19.17 -28.15 -5.62
N ASN A 684 20.09 -27.20 -5.74
CA ASN A 684 21.33 -27.39 -6.48
C ASN A 684 22.26 -28.35 -5.72
N ALA A 685 22.52 -29.51 -6.33
CA ALA A 685 23.33 -30.58 -5.72
C ALA A 685 24.79 -30.17 -5.52
N ASP A 686 25.38 -29.40 -6.44
CA ASP A 686 26.77 -28.96 -6.32
C ASP A 686 26.94 -27.95 -5.18
N HIS A 687 25.94 -27.08 -4.98
CA HIS A 687 25.95 -26.10 -3.91
C HIS A 687 25.72 -26.77 -2.54
N LEU A 688 24.87 -27.79 -2.48
CA LEU A 688 24.73 -28.61 -1.28
C LEU A 688 26.02 -29.41 -0.99
N ALA A 689 26.69 -29.93 -2.03
CA ALA A 689 27.96 -30.64 -1.90
C ALA A 689 29.05 -29.75 -1.29
N TYR A 690 29.15 -28.49 -1.74
CA TYR A 690 30.06 -27.50 -1.16
C TYR A 690 29.93 -27.39 0.36
N TRP A 691 28.70 -27.22 0.87
CA TRP A 691 28.46 -27.09 2.31
C TRP A 691 28.72 -28.39 3.07
N THR A 692 28.24 -29.52 2.55
CA THR A 692 28.45 -30.81 3.21
C THR A 692 29.93 -31.19 3.26
N ASP A 693 30.74 -30.84 2.27
CA ASP A 693 32.18 -31.04 2.30
C ASP A 693 32.90 -30.08 3.25
N MET A 694 32.50 -28.80 3.31
CA MET A 694 33.04 -27.83 4.28
C MET A 694 32.82 -28.26 5.73
N LEU A 695 31.64 -28.80 6.02
CA LEU A 695 31.16 -29.07 7.37
C LEU A 695 31.29 -30.55 7.77
N ARG A 696 31.82 -31.40 6.88
CA ARG A 696 32.13 -32.80 7.18
C ARG A 696 33.07 -32.90 8.37
N ASP A 697 32.70 -33.69 9.36
CA ASP A 697 33.48 -33.90 10.60
C ASP A 697 33.80 -32.59 11.34
N ALA A 698 32.95 -31.57 11.23
CA ALA A 698 33.07 -30.35 12.01
C ALA A 698 32.78 -30.63 13.50
N PRO A 699 33.44 -29.90 14.42
CA PRO A 699 33.15 -30.04 15.85
C PRO A 699 31.70 -29.65 16.15
N LYS A 700 31.08 -30.37 17.10
CA LYS A 700 29.71 -30.09 17.57
C LYS A 700 29.77 -29.44 18.95
N GLY A 701 29.21 -28.23 19.09
CA GLY A 701 29.18 -27.47 20.35
C GLY A 701 30.39 -26.58 20.59
N LEU A 702 30.32 -25.76 21.65
CA LEU A 702 31.36 -24.84 22.08
C LEU A 702 31.82 -25.14 23.51
N THR A 703 33.07 -25.60 23.66
CA THR A 703 33.71 -25.78 24.97
C THR A 703 34.50 -24.52 25.33
N LEU A 704 34.10 -23.82 26.39
CA LEU A 704 34.84 -22.66 26.94
C LEU A 704 35.40 -23.00 28.32
N ASN A 705 36.63 -22.58 28.63
CA ASN A 705 37.27 -22.78 29.94
C ASN A 705 37.34 -24.25 30.42
N GLY A 706 37.35 -25.23 29.52
CA GLY A 706 37.43 -26.66 29.86
C GLY A 706 36.15 -27.25 30.45
N GLN A 707 35.02 -26.53 30.38
CA GLN A 707 33.69 -27.05 30.64
C GLN A 707 32.89 -27.08 29.34
N ASP A 708 32.17 -28.16 29.10
CA ASP A 708 31.17 -28.18 28.05
C ASP A 708 30.00 -27.26 28.46
N SER A 709 29.41 -26.58 27.49
CA SER A 709 28.22 -25.72 27.65
C SER A 709 26.94 -26.53 27.96
N THR A 710 27.05 -27.64 28.70
CA THR A 710 25.91 -28.47 29.09
C THR A 710 24.93 -27.66 29.92
N PRO A 711 23.61 -27.71 29.61
CA PRO A 711 22.61 -26.95 30.34
C PRO A 711 22.70 -27.21 31.85
N HIS A 712 22.72 -26.15 32.65
CA HIS A 712 22.49 -26.29 34.09
C HIS A 712 21.05 -26.77 34.31
N GLU A 713 20.81 -27.74 35.20
CA GLU A 713 19.45 -28.02 35.68
C GLU A 713 18.97 -26.78 36.45
N ALA A 714 18.32 -25.84 35.75
CA ALA A 714 17.71 -24.68 36.37
C ALA A 714 16.56 -25.14 37.26
N SER A 715 16.61 -24.80 38.55
CA SER A 715 15.46 -24.90 39.45
C SER A 715 14.31 -24.06 38.88
N GLN A 716 13.11 -24.63 38.80
CA GLN A 716 11.91 -23.99 38.23
C GLN A 716 11.53 -22.64 38.89
N ASP A 717 12.13 -22.31 40.03
CA ASP A 717 11.90 -21.06 40.78
C ASP A 717 12.93 -19.94 40.49
N GLU A 718 13.95 -20.19 39.66
CA GLU A 718 14.96 -19.20 39.26
C GLU A 718 15.19 -19.21 37.74
N ALA A 719 14.16 -18.90 36.95
CA ALA A 719 14.42 -18.49 35.56
C ALA A 719 15.05 -17.08 35.61
N PRO A 720 16.33 -16.89 35.26
CA PRO A 720 16.91 -15.56 35.19
C PRO A 720 16.16 -14.79 34.10
N ALA A 721 15.98 -13.48 34.27
CA ALA A 721 15.66 -12.63 33.14
C ALA A 721 16.73 -12.86 32.05
N GLY A 722 16.30 -13.07 30.80
CA GLY A 722 17.17 -13.41 29.68
C GLY A 722 18.48 -12.63 29.63
N GLY A 723 19.58 -13.31 29.28
CA GLY A 723 20.93 -12.77 29.35
C GLY A 723 21.36 -12.00 28.10
N TRP A 724 21.77 -10.75 28.27
CA TRP A 724 22.49 -9.97 27.25
C TRP A 724 23.46 -8.98 27.89
N VAL A 725 24.49 -8.59 27.16
CA VAL A 725 25.37 -7.46 27.50
C VAL A 725 25.67 -6.64 26.26
N GLU A 726 25.86 -5.34 26.44
CA GLU A 726 26.22 -4.42 25.37
C GLU A 726 27.48 -3.65 25.74
N PHE A 727 28.33 -3.40 24.76
CA PHE A 727 29.46 -2.48 24.91
C PHE A 727 29.73 -1.73 23.61
N LYS A 728 30.13 -0.48 23.77
CA LYS A 728 30.49 0.41 22.66
C LYS A 728 32.01 0.44 22.50
N LEU A 729 32.48 0.34 21.26
CA LEU A 729 33.90 0.49 20.97
C LEU A 729 34.31 1.95 21.01
N GLU A 730 35.47 2.23 21.61
CA GLU A 730 36.06 3.57 21.56
C GLU A 730 36.43 3.93 20.11
N LYS A 731 36.35 5.21 19.76
CA LYS A 731 36.60 5.71 18.40
C LYS A 731 37.93 5.21 17.83
N HIS A 732 39.00 5.28 18.62
CA HIS A 732 40.33 4.84 18.18
C HIS A 732 40.40 3.34 17.88
N VAL A 733 39.60 2.51 18.57
CA VAL A 733 39.48 1.07 18.30
C VAL A 733 38.75 0.87 16.98
N SER A 734 37.60 1.51 16.80
CA SER A 734 36.83 1.45 15.55
C SER A 734 37.68 1.86 14.34
N ASP A 735 38.37 3.00 14.42
CA ASP A 735 39.26 3.50 13.38
C ASP A 735 40.38 2.50 13.05
N GLY A 736 40.97 1.87 14.07
CA GLY A 736 41.99 0.83 13.88
C GLY A 736 41.43 -0.46 13.26
N LEU A 737 40.19 -0.85 13.58
CA LEU A 737 39.52 -1.99 12.94
C LEU A 737 39.27 -1.73 11.44
N TYR A 738 38.89 -0.51 11.05
CA TYR A 738 38.83 -0.15 9.62
C TYR A 738 40.22 -0.13 8.97
N ALA A 739 41.23 0.38 9.67
CA ALA A 739 42.60 0.42 9.15
C ALA A 739 43.16 -0.99 8.86
N ILE A 740 42.94 -1.95 9.78
CA ILE A 740 43.36 -3.33 9.55
C ILE A 740 42.49 -4.04 8.49
N ALA A 741 41.20 -3.70 8.38
CA ALA A 741 40.35 -4.18 7.29
C ALA A 741 40.93 -3.78 5.93
N LYS A 742 41.26 -2.49 5.77
CA LYS A 742 41.89 -1.92 4.57
C LYS A 742 43.26 -2.56 4.30
N GLN A 743 44.09 -2.72 5.32
CA GLN A 743 45.41 -3.36 5.19
C GLN A 743 45.35 -4.79 4.64
N ASN A 744 44.29 -5.55 4.95
CA ASN A 744 44.13 -6.95 4.54
C ASN A 744 43.14 -7.13 3.38
N SER A 745 42.73 -6.04 2.71
CA SER A 745 41.71 -6.04 1.65
C SER A 745 40.47 -6.84 2.07
N ALA A 746 39.94 -6.54 3.25
CA ALA A 746 38.85 -7.23 3.91
C ALA A 746 37.75 -6.23 4.31
N SER A 747 36.53 -6.71 4.48
CA SER A 747 35.45 -5.90 5.06
C SER A 747 35.61 -5.78 6.58
N LEU A 748 34.98 -4.76 7.18
CA LEU A 748 34.87 -4.66 8.64
C LEU A 748 34.25 -5.94 9.24
N PHE A 749 33.25 -6.52 8.56
CA PHE A 749 32.64 -7.78 8.97
C PHE A 749 33.67 -8.90 9.12
N ASN A 750 34.57 -9.08 8.14
CA ASN A 750 35.59 -10.12 8.22
C ASN A 750 36.54 -9.90 9.41
N VAL A 751 36.90 -8.65 9.71
CA VAL A 751 37.76 -8.30 10.83
C VAL A 751 37.07 -8.57 12.17
N VAL A 752 35.82 -8.12 12.31
CA VAL A 752 35.06 -8.29 13.55
C VAL A 752 34.76 -9.77 13.81
N TYR A 753 34.38 -10.50 12.76
CA TYR A 753 34.19 -11.94 12.81
C TYR A 753 35.49 -12.65 13.24
N ALA A 754 36.63 -12.32 12.64
CA ALA A 754 37.92 -12.87 13.00
C ALA A 754 38.32 -12.55 14.45
N ALA A 755 38.04 -11.33 14.93
CA ALA A 755 38.31 -10.92 16.30
C ALA A 755 37.45 -11.69 17.31
N ILE A 756 36.15 -11.86 17.05
CA ILE A 756 35.25 -12.68 17.88
C ILE A 756 35.71 -14.15 17.86
N ALA A 757 36.00 -14.73 16.69
CA ALA A 757 36.52 -16.09 16.59
C ALA A 757 37.85 -16.26 17.35
N ALA A 758 38.75 -15.28 17.29
CA ALA A 758 40.00 -15.27 18.05
C ALA A 758 39.79 -15.17 19.57
N SER A 759 38.78 -14.40 20.01
CA SER A 759 38.41 -14.32 21.43
C SER A 759 37.92 -15.66 21.97
N LEU A 760 37.08 -16.37 21.20
CA LEU A 760 36.56 -17.69 21.56
C LEU A 760 37.65 -18.74 21.53
N ARG A 761 38.55 -18.68 20.55
CA ARG A 761 39.78 -19.49 20.52
C ARG A 761 40.59 -19.29 21.80
N HIS A 762 40.77 -18.04 22.23
CA HIS A 762 41.57 -17.72 23.41
C HIS A 762 40.93 -18.30 24.69
N LEU A 763 39.61 -18.19 24.83
CA LEU A 763 38.87 -18.67 26.00
C LEU A 763 38.70 -20.20 26.03
N GLY A 764 38.52 -20.84 24.88
CA GLY A 764 38.27 -22.28 24.77
C GLY A 764 39.51 -23.13 24.45
N GLY A 765 40.63 -22.51 24.06
CA GLY A 765 41.77 -23.25 23.52
C GLY A 765 41.45 -23.97 22.20
N LEU A 766 40.50 -23.44 21.43
CA LEU A 766 39.92 -24.10 20.26
C LEU A 766 40.93 -24.21 19.10
N SER A 767 40.96 -25.36 18.42
CA SER A 767 41.68 -25.53 17.15
C SER A 767 40.75 -25.47 15.94
N ASP A 768 39.45 -25.64 16.16
CA ASP A 768 38.40 -25.70 15.15
C ASP A 768 37.11 -25.15 15.76
N LEU A 769 36.36 -24.33 15.01
CA LEU A 769 35.15 -23.65 15.47
C LEU A 769 34.18 -23.54 14.30
N VAL A 770 32.90 -23.86 14.52
CA VAL A 770 31.82 -23.59 13.57
C VAL A 770 31.05 -22.37 14.05
N VAL A 771 30.88 -21.39 13.18
CA VAL A 771 30.15 -20.17 13.46
C VAL A 771 29.04 -20.01 12.42
N GLY A 772 27.83 -19.77 12.89
CA GLY A 772 26.70 -19.38 12.06
C GLY A 772 26.74 -17.89 11.72
N THR A 773 26.26 -17.55 10.52
CA THR A 773 26.01 -16.17 10.09
C THR A 773 24.82 -16.12 9.15
N SER A 774 24.20 -14.95 9.05
CA SER A 774 23.21 -14.65 8.02
C SER A 774 23.91 -14.40 6.67
N ALA A 775 23.35 -14.95 5.60
CA ALA A 775 23.66 -14.58 4.22
C ALA A 775 22.42 -13.98 3.56
N SER A 776 22.59 -13.09 2.57
CA SER A 776 21.43 -12.40 1.96
C SER A 776 20.49 -13.34 1.21
N GLY A 777 20.99 -14.47 0.70
CA GLY A 777 20.27 -15.38 -0.19
C GLY A 777 19.81 -14.76 -1.52
N ARG A 778 20.26 -13.52 -1.81
CA ARG A 778 19.94 -12.78 -3.04
C ARG A 778 21.11 -12.89 -4.02
N THR A 779 21.11 -13.97 -4.80
CA THR A 779 22.10 -14.21 -5.86
C THR A 779 21.59 -13.81 -7.25
N ASP A 780 20.27 -13.72 -7.42
CA ASP A 780 19.62 -13.30 -8.67
C ASP A 780 19.34 -11.78 -8.65
N SER A 781 20.04 -11.05 -9.51
CA SER A 781 19.93 -9.58 -9.60
C SER A 781 18.55 -9.08 -9.99
N GLY A 782 17.72 -9.91 -10.63
CA GLY A 782 16.33 -9.59 -10.96
C GLY A 782 15.44 -9.34 -9.73
N TYR A 783 15.89 -9.76 -8.55
CA TYR A 783 15.16 -9.62 -7.28
C TYR A 783 15.86 -8.71 -6.25
N PHE A 784 16.89 -7.94 -6.65
CA PHE A 784 17.61 -7.05 -5.73
C PHE A 784 16.75 -5.88 -5.21
N ASP A 785 15.72 -5.49 -5.94
CA ASP A 785 14.77 -4.45 -5.55
C ASP A 785 13.47 -5.05 -4.95
N THR A 786 13.40 -6.36 -4.71
CA THR A 786 12.19 -7.05 -4.21
C THR A 786 12.14 -7.11 -2.69
N ILE A 787 11.04 -6.68 -2.08
CA ILE A 787 10.79 -6.92 -0.64
C ILE A 787 10.31 -8.37 -0.44
N GLY A 788 10.97 -9.09 0.48
CA GLY A 788 10.66 -10.49 0.78
C GLY A 788 11.68 -11.14 1.71
N TYR A 789 11.49 -12.43 2.04
CA TYR A 789 12.43 -13.18 2.88
C TYR A 789 13.37 -14.03 2.03
N PHE A 790 14.60 -13.54 1.84
CA PHE A 790 15.65 -14.24 1.10
C PHE A 790 16.75 -14.77 2.02
N THR A 791 16.92 -14.16 3.20
CA THR A 791 17.99 -14.50 4.14
C THR A 791 18.05 -15.99 4.45
N THR A 792 19.24 -16.55 4.31
CA THR A 792 19.58 -17.90 4.72
C THR A 792 20.56 -17.85 5.88
N VAL A 793 20.52 -18.88 6.72
CA VAL A 793 21.57 -19.11 7.71
C VAL A 793 22.60 -20.04 7.10
N VAL A 794 23.87 -19.66 7.16
CA VAL A 794 25.00 -20.46 6.72
C VAL A 794 25.98 -20.67 7.88
N ALA A 795 26.78 -21.74 7.81
CA ALA A 795 27.75 -22.08 8.85
C ALA A 795 29.14 -22.18 8.25
N HIS A 796 30.09 -21.42 8.80
CA HIS A 796 31.48 -21.44 8.37
C HIS A 796 32.36 -22.12 9.40
N ARG A 797 33.25 -22.99 8.92
CA ARG A 797 34.26 -23.66 9.74
C ARG A 797 35.56 -22.86 9.76
N VAL A 798 35.98 -22.43 10.94
CA VAL A 798 37.20 -21.67 11.18
C VAL A 798 38.22 -22.58 11.88
N ARG A 799 39.37 -22.79 11.24
CA ARG A 799 40.48 -23.58 11.81
C ARG A 799 41.63 -22.67 12.21
N PHE A 800 42.20 -22.93 13.37
CA PHE A 800 43.26 -22.11 13.93
C PHE A 800 44.60 -22.86 13.89
N GLY A 801 45.56 -22.34 13.11
CA GLY A 801 46.94 -22.84 13.13
C GLY A 801 47.71 -22.36 14.38
N GLU A 802 48.72 -23.11 14.81
CA GLU A 802 49.53 -22.76 15.98
C GLU A 802 50.30 -21.44 15.82
N THR A 803 50.80 -21.18 14.60
CA THR A 803 51.56 -19.96 14.25
C THR A 803 50.76 -18.97 13.42
N MET A 804 49.43 -19.14 13.37
CA MET A 804 48.55 -18.29 12.57
C MET A 804 48.61 -16.84 13.07
N THR A 805 48.78 -15.89 12.15
CA THR A 805 48.74 -14.46 12.46
C THR A 805 47.32 -13.90 12.40
N VAL A 806 47.12 -12.68 12.91
CA VAL A 806 45.85 -11.94 12.76
C VAL A 806 45.50 -11.77 11.28
N GLY A 807 46.46 -11.38 10.45
CA GLY A 807 46.28 -11.19 9.01
C GLY A 807 45.91 -12.50 8.30
N ASP A 808 46.51 -13.62 8.71
CA ASP A 808 46.15 -14.95 8.19
C ASP A 808 44.70 -15.31 8.56
N LEU A 809 44.26 -15.01 9.79
CA LEU A 809 42.90 -15.29 10.23
C LEU A 809 41.87 -14.43 9.47
N ILE A 810 42.12 -13.12 9.36
CA ILE A 810 41.25 -12.20 8.58
C ILE A 810 41.18 -12.68 7.13
N SER A 811 42.31 -13.06 6.53
CA SER A 811 42.35 -13.56 5.15
C SER A 811 41.61 -14.87 4.99
N SER A 812 41.76 -15.81 5.93
CA SER A 812 41.03 -17.08 5.94
C SER A 812 39.52 -16.84 6.04
N VAL A 813 39.08 -16.03 7.00
CA VAL A 813 37.66 -15.68 7.19
C VAL A 813 37.09 -15.00 5.95
N LYS A 814 37.80 -14.03 5.38
CA LYS A 814 37.41 -13.37 4.13
C LYS A 814 37.23 -14.37 3.00
N ASN A 815 38.21 -15.23 2.76
CA ASN A 815 38.18 -16.19 1.66
C ASN A 815 37.05 -17.22 1.84
N THR A 816 36.81 -17.68 3.08
CA THR A 816 35.72 -18.60 3.41
C THR A 816 34.36 -17.96 3.17
N ILE A 817 34.13 -16.74 3.67
CA ILE A 817 32.86 -16.02 3.49
C ILE A 817 32.62 -15.74 2.01
N ASN A 818 33.58 -15.14 1.31
CA ASN A 818 33.44 -14.75 -0.10
C ASN A 818 33.24 -15.97 -1.00
N GLY A 819 33.99 -17.06 -0.77
CA GLY A 819 33.85 -18.30 -1.52
C GLY A 819 32.54 -19.04 -1.27
N SER A 820 31.80 -18.70 -0.21
CA SER A 820 30.51 -19.32 0.12
C SER A 820 29.30 -18.58 -0.47
N LEU A 821 29.49 -17.35 -0.97
CA LEU A 821 28.38 -16.49 -1.42
C LEU A 821 27.60 -17.12 -2.58
N GLU A 822 28.29 -17.77 -3.52
CA GLU A 822 27.67 -18.44 -4.68
C GLU A 822 26.78 -19.63 -4.28
N HIS A 823 26.98 -20.18 -3.08
CA HIS A 823 26.25 -21.33 -2.55
C HIS A 823 25.28 -20.95 -1.42
N SER A 824 25.15 -19.66 -1.12
CA SER A 824 24.44 -19.16 0.05
C SER A 824 22.93 -19.38 0.00
N GLU A 825 22.35 -19.77 -1.14
CA GLU A 825 20.92 -20.03 -1.25
C GLU A 825 20.47 -21.36 -0.64
N ILE A 826 21.41 -22.24 -0.25
CA ILE A 826 21.13 -23.51 0.43
C ILE A 826 20.92 -23.25 1.93
N PRO A 827 19.70 -23.44 2.48
CA PRO A 827 19.46 -23.25 3.90
C PRO A 827 20.12 -24.32 4.76
N ILE A 828 20.46 -23.97 6.00
CA ILE A 828 21.21 -24.83 6.92
C ILE A 828 20.51 -26.16 7.23
N ASP A 829 19.17 -26.21 7.28
CA ASP A 829 18.43 -27.44 7.59
C ASP A 829 18.65 -28.53 6.53
N LEU A 830 18.79 -28.14 5.25
CA LEU A 830 19.13 -29.08 4.17
C LEU A 830 20.56 -29.61 4.30
N VAL A 831 21.49 -28.77 4.77
CA VAL A 831 22.87 -29.17 5.02
C VAL A 831 22.95 -30.14 6.21
N GLU A 832 22.23 -29.84 7.29
CA GLU A 832 22.12 -30.71 8.47
C GLU A 832 21.53 -32.08 8.09
N GLU A 833 20.43 -32.09 7.35
CA GLU A 833 19.80 -33.32 6.87
C GLU A 833 20.76 -34.15 6.01
N ALA A 834 21.48 -33.51 5.07
CA ALA A 834 22.47 -34.17 4.22
C ALA A 834 23.69 -34.70 5.00
N LEU A 835 24.00 -34.14 6.17
CA LEU A 835 25.02 -34.63 7.11
C LEU A 835 24.49 -35.71 8.06
N GLY A 836 23.22 -36.11 7.93
CA GLY A 836 22.58 -37.12 8.78
C GLY A 836 22.19 -36.60 10.17
N MET A 837 22.07 -35.29 10.33
CA MET A 837 21.59 -34.64 11.55
C MET A 837 20.06 -34.51 11.51
N THR A 838 19.44 -34.29 12.67
CA THR A 838 18.01 -33.99 12.78
C THR A 838 17.82 -32.47 12.92
N PRO A 839 17.37 -31.76 11.87
CA PRO A 839 17.23 -30.30 11.92
C PRO A 839 16.34 -29.83 13.08
N GLY A 840 16.73 -28.75 13.73
CA GLY A 840 16.03 -28.17 14.89
C GLY A 840 16.25 -28.90 16.22
N ARG A 841 16.76 -30.14 16.20
CA ARG A 841 17.20 -30.87 17.40
C ARG A 841 18.71 -30.85 17.55
N ASP A 842 19.40 -31.16 16.46
CA ASP A 842 20.85 -31.04 16.36
C ASP A 842 21.16 -29.64 15.82
N HIS A 843 22.27 -29.05 16.25
CA HIS A 843 22.72 -27.74 15.75
C HIS A 843 24.18 -27.84 15.32
N LEU A 844 24.48 -27.37 14.10
CA LEU A 844 25.86 -27.32 13.58
C LEU A 844 26.76 -26.30 14.29
N PHE A 845 26.18 -25.25 14.85
CA PHE A 845 26.90 -24.18 15.52
C PHE A 845 26.16 -23.73 16.79
N GLU A 846 26.92 -23.18 17.73
CA GLU A 846 26.41 -22.55 18.97
C GLU A 846 26.70 -21.04 19.00
N VAL A 847 27.58 -20.58 18.11
CA VAL A 847 28.00 -19.19 18.00
C VAL A 847 27.40 -18.61 16.73
N PHE A 848 26.70 -17.49 16.87
CA PHE A 848 26.15 -16.74 15.75
C PHE A 848 26.74 -15.33 15.72
N ILE A 849 27.23 -14.89 14.54
CA ILE A 849 27.78 -13.55 14.36
C ILE A 849 27.04 -12.86 13.21
N GLN A 850 26.50 -11.68 13.49
CA GLN A 850 25.87 -10.82 12.49
C GLN A 850 26.38 -9.39 12.63
N ILE A 851 26.44 -8.68 11.51
CA ILE A 851 26.69 -7.23 11.46
C ILE A 851 25.53 -6.53 10.80
N HIS A 852 25.06 -5.46 11.44
CA HIS A 852 24.01 -4.58 10.95
C HIS A 852 24.67 -3.26 10.52
N ALA A 853 24.82 -3.08 9.22
CA ALA A 853 25.46 -1.89 8.66
C ALA A 853 24.41 -0.89 8.15
N LYS A 854 24.37 0.32 8.73
CA LYS A 854 23.57 1.46 8.25
C LYS A 854 22.08 1.17 8.04
N ASN A 855 21.40 0.59 9.03
CA ASN A 855 19.94 0.44 8.96
C ASN A 855 19.24 1.81 8.85
N LYS A 856 18.38 1.97 7.84
CA LYS A 856 17.66 3.23 7.50
C LYS A 856 16.48 3.53 8.42
N LEU A 857 16.65 3.27 9.71
CA LEU A 857 15.65 3.49 10.76
C LEU A 857 15.90 4.80 11.54
N ASN A 858 16.91 5.56 11.14
CA ASN A 858 17.16 6.93 11.59
C ASN A 858 17.24 7.83 10.35
N GLY A 859 16.48 8.91 10.31
CA GLY A 859 16.43 9.74 9.11
C GLY A 859 15.38 10.82 9.14
N THR A 860 15.00 11.29 7.95
CA THR A 860 14.00 12.33 7.75
C THR A 860 13.03 11.95 6.63
N LEU A 861 11.77 12.29 6.79
CA LEU A 861 10.77 12.27 5.72
C LEU A 861 10.53 13.70 5.22
N ALA A 862 10.11 13.87 3.97
CA ALA A 862 9.69 15.17 3.46
C ALA A 862 8.20 15.40 3.79
N GLY A 863 7.90 16.36 4.67
CA GLY A 863 6.55 16.76 5.02
C GLY A 863 5.82 17.52 3.90
N PRO A 864 4.53 17.88 4.11
CA PRO A 864 3.66 18.48 3.08
C PRO A 864 4.22 19.78 2.47
N ASP A 865 4.91 20.59 3.28
CA ASP A 865 5.55 21.84 2.86
C ASP A 865 6.98 21.64 2.31
N GLY A 866 7.45 20.41 2.18
CA GLY A 866 8.85 20.07 1.92
C GLY A 866 9.79 20.20 3.14
N LYS A 867 9.25 20.49 4.34
CA LYS A 867 10.02 20.51 5.59
C LYS A 867 10.38 19.09 6.03
N PRO A 868 11.58 18.86 6.59
CA PRO A 868 11.94 17.55 7.12
C PRO A 868 11.07 17.19 8.34
N VAL A 869 10.66 15.93 8.42
CA VAL A 869 10.07 15.29 9.59
C VAL A 869 11.11 14.32 10.11
N GLU A 870 11.80 14.68 11.19
CA GLU A 870 12.87 13.85 11.72
C GLU A 870 12.32 12.64 12.51
N PHE A 871 12.95 11.48 12.34
CA PHE A 871 12.64 10.28 13.11
C PHE A 871 13.91 9.53 13.49
N ARG A 872 13.82 8.75 14.56
CA ARG A 872 14.89 7.87 15.01
C ARG A 872 14.35 6.53 15.47
N GLN A 873 15.19 5.51 15.37
CA GLN A 873 14.86 4.19 15.85
C GLN A 873 14.78 4.20 17.38
N ILE A 874 13.78 3.50 17.91
CA ILE A 874 13.75 3.08 19.31
C ILE A 874 14.47 1.74 19.36
N ASP A 875 15.51 1.64 20.20
CA ASP A 875 16.23 0.38 20.40
C ASP A 875 15.23 -0.74 20.78
N PRO A 876 15.37 -1.94 20.19
CA PRO A 876 14.48 -3.06 20.48
C PRO A 876 14.65 -3.51 21.93
N ASP A 877 13.58 -4.10 22.48
CA ASP A 877 13.66 -4.76 23.76
C ASP A 877 14.59 -5.98 23.61
N LYS A 878 15.56 -6.13 24.51
CA LYS A 878 16.63 -7.12 24.39
C LYS A 878 16.27 -8.39 25.14
N HIS A 879 16.49 -9.53 24.49
CA HIS A 879 16.11 -10.86 24.97
C HIS A 879 17.30 -11.82 24.98
N GLU A 880 17.10 -12.98 25.61
CA GLU A 880 18.03 -14.10 25.61
C GLU A 880 18.28 -14.61 24.17
N SER A 881 19.48 -15.15 23.90
CA SER A 881 19.72 -15.81 22.61
C SER A 881 19.03 -17.17 22.53
N MET A 882 18.44 -17.47 21.37
CA MET A 882 17.88 -18.79 21.07
C MET A 882 18.95 -19.79 20.57
N LEU A 883 20.13 -19.31 20.16
CA LEU A 883 21.17 -20.09 19.46
C LEU A 883 22.39 -20.45 20.33
N GLY A 884 22.38 -20.05 21.61
CA GLY A 884 23.50 -20.26 22.54
C GLY A 884 24.22 -18.96 22.85
N LEU A 885 25.11 -18.52 21.95
CA LEU A 885 25.84 -17.26 22.05
C LEU A 885 25.77 -16.48 20.74
N GLN A 886 25.23 -15.26 20.78
CA GLN A 886 24.97 -14.44 19.61
C GLN A 886 25.63 -13.08 19.75
N PHE A 887 26.37 -12.68 18.71
CA PHE A 887 27.00 -11.36 18.58
C PHE A 887 26.34 -10.58 17.46
N GLU A 888 25.71 -9.47 17.80
CA GLU A 888 25.16 -8.49 16.87
C GLU A 888 26.02 -7.23 16.92
N VAL A 889 26.64 -6.91 15.79
CA VAL A 889 27.55 -5.78 15.66
C VAL A 889 26.81 -4.68 14.92
N MET A 890 26.50 -3.58 15.58
CA MET A 890 25.81 -2.45 14.97
C MET A 890 26.82 -1.39 14.53
N GLU A 891 26.86 -1.13 13.22
CA GLU A 891 27.63 -0.04 12.62
C GLU A 891 26.69 1.12 12.30
N GLU A 892 26.83 2.21 13.06
CA GLU A 892 25.93 3.37 13.04
C GLU A 892 26.70 4.66 12.75
N THR A 893 26.03 5.62 12.14
CA THR A 893 26.53 7.00 12.01
C THR A 893 25.67 7.91 12.86
N ILE A 894 26.23 8.44 13.95
CA ILE A 894 25.53 9.33 14.89
C ILE A 894 26.17 10.70 14.80
N GLY A 895 25.41 11.71 14.36
CA GLY A 895 25.93 13.09 14.22
C GLY A 895 27.10 13.22 13.25
N GLY A 896 27.19 12.35 12.23
CA GLY A 896 28.30 12.30 11.27
C GLY A 896 29.52 11.50 11.73
N GLU A 897 29.55 10.98 12.96
CA GLU A 897 30.62 10.11 13.46
C GLU A 897 30.21 8.63 13.39
N ARG A 898 31.13 7.78 12.90
CA ARG A 898 30.95 6.33 12.89
C ARG A 898 31.10 5.75 14.31
N SER A 899 30.20 4.86 14.68
CA SER A 899 30.12 4.21 15.98
C SER A 899 29.88 2.71 15.78
N ILE A 900 30.62 1.88 16.52
CA ILE A 900 30.42 0.43 16.54
C ILE A 900 29.95 0.03 17.94
N ARG A 901 28.76 -0.58 18.01
CA ARG A 901 28.23 -1.22 19.24
C ARG A 901 28.21 -2.73 19.04
N VAL A 902 28.48 -3.47 20.10
CA VAL A 902 28.41 -4.93 20.11
C VAL A 902 27.41 -5.34 21.17
N LEU A 903 26.34 -6.00 20.72
CA LEU A 903 25.37 -6.67 21.55
C LEU A 903 25.73 -8.16 21.59
N MET A 904 25.89 -8.70 22.80
CA MET A 904 26.13 -10.12 23.02
C MET A 904 24.97 -10.70 23.82
N SER A 905 24.11 -11.46 23.15
CA SER A 905 22.99 -12.18 23.77
C SER A 905 23.39 -13.62 24.00
N TYR A 906 22.97 -14.21 25.12
CA TYR A 906 23.43 -15.53 25.52
C TYR A 906 22.37 -16.30 26.30
N ARG A 907 22.44 -17.63 26.23
CA ARG A 907 21.64 -18.54 27.05
C ARG A 907 22.13 -18.56 28.49
N SER A 908 21.31 -18.05 29.41
CA SER A 908 21.57 -17.96 30.85
C SER A 908 21.66 -19.33 31.53
N ASP A 909 21.04 -20.37 30.94
CA ASP A 909 21.20 -21.76 31.39
C ASP A 909 22.54 -22.40 30.99
N ARG A 910 23.33 -21.73 30.12
CA ARG A 910 24.65 -22.20 29.67
C ARG A 910 25.81 -21.28 30.08
N TYR A 911 25.57 -19.98 30.18
CA TYR A 911 26.62 -18.99 30.47
C TYR A 911 26.29 -18.21 31.75
N GLY A 912 27.09 -18.42 32.80
CA GLY A 912 26.95 -17.70 34.05
C GLY A 912 27.49 -16.27 33.97
N PRO A 913 27.15 -15.38 34.93
CA PRO A 913 27.61 -13.99 34.92
C PRO A 913 29.13 -13.81 34.81
N GLN A 914 29.91 -14.73 35.38
CA GLN A 914 31.38 -14.69 35.30
C GLN A 914 31.90 -15.06 33.90
N ASP A 915 31.25 -15.99 33.21
CA ASP A 915 31.63 -16.38 31.84
C ASP A 915 31.33 -15.24 30.86
N VAL A 916 30.16 -14.62 31.03
CA VAL A 916 29.71 -13.46 30.25
C VAL A 916 30.67 -12.28 30.42
N GLU A 917 31.08 -11.97 31.65
CA GLU A 917 32.01 -10.89 31.91
C GLU A 917 33.41 -11.17 31.32
N ARG A 918 33.87 -12.43 31.36
CA ARG A 918 35.11 -12.84 30.68
C ARG A 918 34.99 -12.72 29.17
N LEU A 919 33.90 -13.22 28.57
CA LEU A 919 33.61 -13.08 27.14
C LEU A 919 33.63 -11.61 26.73
N ARG A 920 32.89 -10.76 27.44
CA ARG A 920 32.83 -9.31 27.18
C ARG A 920 34.22 -8.66 27.23
N ASN A 921 34.97 -8.91 28.30
CA ASN A 921 36.29 -8.31 28.49
C ASN A 921 37.32 -8.82 27.48
N THR A 922 37.33 -10.13 27.19
CA THR A 922 38.23 -10.72 26.21
C THR A 922 37.90 -10.23 24.80
N THR A 923 36.63 -10.24 24.40
CA THR A 923 36.21 -9.76 23.07
C THR A 923 36.56 -8.28 22.89
N SER A 924 36.25 -7.43 23.89
CA SER A 924 36.65 -6.02 23.87
C SER A 924 38.18 -5.84 23.80
N GLY A 925 38.94 -6.62 24.57
CA GLY A 925 40.39 -6.58 24.56
C GLY A 925 41.00 -7.03 23.23
N VAL A 926 40.44 -8.05 22.59
CA VAL A 926 40.87 -8.52 21.26
C VAL A 926 40.58 -7.47 20.20
N PHE A 927 39.42 -6.78 20.23
CA PHE A 927 39.16 -5.64 19.35
C PHE A 927 40.22 -4.55 19.49
N SER A 928 40.55 -4.15 20.72
CA SER A 928 41.61 -3.17 20.96
C SER A 928 42.95 -3.60 20.38
N ARG A 929 43.33 -4.88 20.52
CA ARG A 929 44.59 -5.40 19.96
C ARG A 929 44.59 -5.51 18.44
N PHE A 930 43.46 -5.87 17.83
CA PHE A 930 43.31 -5.86 16.37
C PHE A 930 43.43 -4.44 15.80
N ALA A 931 43.00 -3.43 16.56
CA ALA A 931 43.11 -2.03 16.18
C ALA A 931 44.54 -1.45 16.30
N GLU A 932 45.48 -2.15 16.95
CA GLU A 932 46.86 -1.66 17.10
C GLU A 932 47.65 -1.70 15.78
N ALA A 933 48.56 -0.75 15.61
CA ALA A 933 49.48 -0.73 14.48
C ALA A 933 50.34 -2.02 14.44
N GLY A 934 50.41 -2.65 13.27
CA GLY A 934 51.15 -3.89 13.06
C GLY A 934 50.45 -5.14 13.63
N ALA A 935 49.19 -5.06 14.05
CA ALA A 935 48.45 -6.22 14.55
C ALA A 935 48.36 -7.37 13.54
N SER A 936 48.24 -7.07 12.24
CA SER A 936 48.16 -8.08 11.16
C SER A 936 49.29 -9.13 11.23
N SER A 937 50.52 -8.75 11.60
CA SER A 937 51.67 -9.68 11.67
C SER A 937 51.83 -10.40 13.01
N ARG A 938 50.98 -10.12 14.01
CA ARG A 938 51.06 -10.74 15.33
C ARG A 938 50.43 -12.13 15.31
N VAL A 939 51.07 -13.07 15.99
CA VAL A 939 50.56 -14.45 16.17
C VAL A 939 49.36 -14.42 17.12
N LEU A 940 48.29 -15.16 16.81
CA LEU A 940 47.05 -15.16 17.60
C LEU A 940 47.27 -15.48 19.09
N THR A 941 48.26 -16.30 19.43
CA THR A 941 48.58 -16.69 20.82
C THR A 941 49.14 -15.54 21.66
N THR A 942 49.63 -14.45 21.04
CA THR A 942 50.17 -13.28 21.77
C THR A 942 49.10 -12.21 22.02
N LEU A 943 47.86 -12.42 21.56
CA LEU A 943 46.73 -11.51 21.71
C LEU A 943 45.90 -11.76 22.98
N ALA A 944 46.36 -12.67 23.84
CA ALA A 944 45.82 -13.04 25.15
C ALA A 944 45.91 -11.93 26.19
#